data_AF-A0A8H2WPZ0-F1
#
_entry.id   AF-A0A8H2WPZ0-F1
#
_cell.length_a   1.000
_cell.length_b   1.000
_cell.length_c   1.000
_cell.angle_alpha   90.00
_cell.angle_beta   90.00
_cell.angle_gamma   90.00
#
_symmetry.space_group_name_H-M   'P 1'
#
loop_
_entity.id
_entity.type
_entity.pdbx_description
1 polymer ?
#
loop_
_entity_poly.entity_id
_entity_poly.type
_entity_poly.pdbx_seq_one_letter_code
_entity_poly.pdbx_strand_id
1 'polypeptide(L)'
;MAESAAQALQRRHDELEGAPDPFPPMSSTQNGDTRRASKKNAPLNTEDEDAFPSLASAAPAKPAPTSAWSAAPRIRQVAPRVVAPVFSDSFILENIDLSTAGKDGKATTLTDVLKRVMLQHKNVKLEASTQRKDGRAKTSFVIKADSEADVEAAKRKLTAALSPTVTRIVQSPISAIGSIVGQKGANLNQLRAKYDVRVDIPRKDTNLAPPADASGAASPVPADEDEEPTQPISVTGPLSSVVAAIAELEAIISTKTAHITQRVRDIPPKIFPFIEARASEYEQVANNDGSNVMVNSTVETREISVTGDRPAVVKAIEQIKKDVAEFESSLTSISKRVPKPKQRLLQGDFVQTLIATAKCAIELPDDPENENITIWGLEDDLPNGLKAINDQGSSKHTETISIPSPSGPICEYLVTTAYFGSIWGPKFPGVDAYPVPRGKGHVIDFVGEKDAVAPVVKDLNKLFQDLAGSVRQVGIDWLLHKPLAGKFAKKIEHFRSANHTEIHFPEESDEKSTVLLVYDLGKNSSKTEKKKHLDEVERELKKLVAETGNIRSEEITVDKKWHQAIIGKNESNLNAIVGEDKTLSIKFGSQAKLNGDNSLSEDTILVRGPGSDVTRAVEAIKQLAEKAKNDEVESSYVTVFDIPREYARHVVGSGGSGINKLREQLDVKVDLNDDEEKEGADGKKKGKKSTAKTHVKITGRKANADEAKKRILAQVERLEDETTEILKIPNKYHSGLIGSAGKYVSRLEDKYGVKINFGGEDSRGRGQAGNL
;
A
#
# COMPACT_ATOMS: atom_id res chain seq x y z
N MET A 1 -42.04 -47.21 11.64
CA MET A 1 -42.20 -46.11 10.67
C MET A 1 -41.12 -45.05 10.90
N ALA A 2 -39.89 -45.33 10.46
CA ALA A 2 -38.78 -44.37 10.48
C ALA A 2 -37.76 -44.75 9.40
N GLU A 3 -38.27 -45.06 8.21
CA GLU A 3 -37.50 -45.54 7.06
C GLU A 3 -37.89 -44.74 5.81
N SER A 4 -37.93 -43.41 5.94
CA SER A 4 -38.39 -42.51 4.86
C SER A 4 -37.56 -41.22 4.67
N ALA A 5 -36.57 -40.95 5.53
CA ALA A 5 -35.73 -39.75 5.37
C ALA A 5 -34.50 -39.98 4.48
N ALA A 6 -33.96 -41.20 4.41
CA ALA A 6 -32.76 -41.51 3.62
C ALA A 6 -33.04 -41.66 2.11
N GLN A 7 -34.23 -42.15 1.73
CA GLN A 7 -34.62 -42.29 0.31
C GLN A 7 -35.08 -40.98 -0.35
N ALA A 8 -35.42 -39.96 0.45
CA ALA A 8 -35.77 -38.63 -0.07
C ALA A 8 -34.53 -37.79 -0.45
N LEU A 9 -33.37 -38.08 0.16
CA LEU A 9 -32.10 -37.40 -0.14
C LEU A 9 -31.40 -37.99 -1.38
N GLN A 10 -31.56 -39.29 -1.65
CA GLN A 10 -30.95 -39.92 -2.83
C GLN A 10 -31.64 -39.48 -4.14
N ARG A 11 -32.97 -39.26 -4.13
CA ARG A 11 -33.70 -38.77 -5.32
C ARG A 11 -33.41 -37.32 -5.69
N ARG A 12 -32.94 -36.49 -4.76
CA ARG A 12 -32.51 -35.11 -5.07
C ARG A 12 -31.08 -35.02 -5.61
N HIS A 13 -30.29 -36.08 -5.49
CA HIS A 13 -28.92 -36.11 -5.99
C HIS A 13 -28.84 -36.58 -7.45
N ASP A 14 -29.83 -37.34 -7.93
CA ASP A 14 -29.87 -37.89 -9.31
C ASP A 14 -30.65 -37.00 -10.32
N GLU A 15 -31.24 -35.87 -9.90
CA GLU A 15 -31.99 -34.95 -10.79
C GLU A 15 -31.22 -33.66 -11.16
N LEU A 16 -29.92 -33.56 -10.83
CA LEU A 16 -29.08 -32.39 -11.16
C LEU A 16 -27.82 -32.71 -11.99
N GLU A 17 -27.67 -33.94 -12.49
CA GLU A 17 -26.72 -34.24 -13.57
C GLU A 17 -27.41 -34.09 -14.93
N GLY A 18 -27.66 -32.84 -15.35
CA GLY A 18 -28.34 -32.61 -16.63
C GLY A 18 -28.76 -31.17 -16.93
N ALA A 19 -27.84 -30.21 -16.82
CA ALA A 19 -28.03 -28.90 -17.45
C ALA A 19 -26.69 -28.39 -18.01
N PRO A 20 -26.67 -27.90 -19.28
CA PRO A 20 -25.44 -27.53 -19.97
C PRO A 20 -24.80 -26.25 -19.41
N ASP A 21 -23.48 -26.25 -19.45
CA ASP A 21 -22.53 -25.19 -19.08
C ASP A 21 -22.97 -23.76 -19.51
N PRO A 22 -23.04 -22.77 -18.61
CA PRO A 22 -23.38 -21.38 -18.94
C PRO A 22 -22.19 -20.53 -19.41
N PHE A 23 -20.99 -21.08 -19.63
CA PHE A 23 -19.83 -20.32 -20.12
C PHE A 23 -19.30 -20.82 -21.47
N PRO A 24 -19.58 -20.13 -22.60
CA PRO A 24 -18.94 -20.45 -23.86
C PRO A 24 -17.46 -20.04 -23.87
N PRO A 25 -16.54 -20.83 -24.45
CA PRO A 25 -15.18 -20.39 -24.71
C PRO A 25 -15.21 -19.38 -25.87
N MET A 26 -15.02 -18.10 -25.58
CA MET A 26 -14.87 -17.08 -26.62
C MET A 26 -13.51 -17.23 -27.31
N SER A 27 -13.56 -17.90 -28.45
CA SER A 27 -12.86 -17.54 -29.66
C SER A 27 -12.76 -16.02 -29.83
N SER A 28 -11.56 -15.56 -30.14
CA SER A 28 -11.23 -14.21 -30.56
C SER A 28 -11.90 -13.86 -31.89
N THR A 29 -12.76 -12.84 -31.92
CA THR A 29 -12.91 -12.01 -33.12
C THR A 29 -13.47 -10.64 -32.76
N GLN A 30 -12.73 -9.57 -33.06
CA GLN A 30 -13.32 -8.30 -33.42
C GLN A 30 -12.68 -7.77 -34.70
N ASN A 31 -13.53 -7.70 -35.72
CA ASN A 31 -13.63 -6.71 -36.80
C ASN A 31 -12.34 -6.08 -37.35
N GLY A 32 -11.95 -6.57 -38.52
CA GLY A 32 -12.28 -5.89 -39.77
C GLY A 32 -11.95 -4.40 -39.87
N ASP A 33 -10.76 -4.10 -40.40
CA ASP A 33 -10.65 -3.07 -41.41
C ASP A 33 -9.66 -3.46 -42.52
N THR A 34 -10.01 -3.00 -43.70
CA THR A 34 -9.51 -3.38 -45.01
C THR A 34 -8.03 -3.04 -45.24
N ARG A 35 -7.23 -3.99 -45.76
CA ARG A 35 -6.17 -3.75 -46.77
C ARG A 35 -5.47 -5.04 -47.23
N ARG A 36 -5.76 -5.40 -48.49
CA ARG A 36 -4.82 -5.78 -49.56
C ARG A 36 -3.83 -6.93 -49.30
N ALA A 37 -4.12 -8.06 -49.93
CA ALA A 37 -3.19 -9.17 -50.13
C ALA A 37 -2.04 -8.82 -51.10
N SER A 38 -0.81 -9.26 -50.77
CA SER A 38 0.14 -9.77 -51.77
C SER A 38 1.29 -10.60 -51.16
N LYS A 39 1.29 -11.89 -51.53
CA LYS A 39 2.42 -12.77 -51.93
C LYS A 39 3.51 -13.20 -50.92
N LYS A 40 3.44 -14.52 -50.63
CA LYS A 40 4.46 -15.59 -50.80
C LYS A 40 5.85 -15.44 -50.15
N ASN A 41 6.06 -16.32 -49.16
CA ASN A 41 7.27 -17.06 -48.76
C ASN A 41 8.52 -16.88 -49.65
N ALA A 42 9.57 -16.33 -49.04
CA ALA A 42 10.97 -16.57 -49.37
C ALA A 42 11.69 -17.06 -48.08
N PRO A 43 12.67 -17.98 -48.18
CA PRO A 43 13.37 -18.50 -47.01
C PRO A 43 14.26 -17.43 -46.36
N LEU A 44 14.30 -17.43 -45.02
CA LEU A 44 15.15 -16.55 -44.20
C LEU A 44 16.63 -16.76 -44.55
N ASN A 45 17.29 -15.70 -45.04
CA ASN A 45 18.74 -15.64 -45.20
C ASN A 45 19.37 -15.27 -43.86
N THR A 46 20.21 -16.16 -43.32
CA THR A 46 20.94 -15.96 -42.07
C THR A 46 22.26 -15.20 -42.24
N GLU A 47 22.44 -14.52 -43.38
CA GLU A 47 23.69 -13.85 -43.76
C GLU A 47 23.54 -12.32 -43.88
N ASP A 48 22.38 -11.74 -43.51
CA ASP A 48 22.19 -10.29 -43.49
C ASP A 48 22.87 -9.67 -42.25
N GLU A 49 24.05 -9.06 -42.47
CA GLU A 49 24.91 -8.45 -41.43
C GLU A 49 24.33 -7.20 -40.74
N ASP A 50 23.30 -6.55 -41.32
CA ASP A 50 22.64 -5.39 -40.69
C ASP A 50 21.67 -5.79 -39.56
N ALA A 51 21.23 -7.05 -39.51
CA ALA A 51 20.31 -7.55 -38.48
C ALA A 51 21.04 -8.20 -37.28
N PHE A 52 22.35 -8.43 -37.39
CA PHE A 52 23.18 -9.05 -36.33
C PHE A 52 24.60 -8.45 -36.29
N PRO A 53 24.80 -7.25 -35.71
CA PRO A 53 26.13 -6.67 -35.56
C PRO A 53 26.93 -7.46 -34.52
N SER A 54 27.92 -8.22 -34.99
CA SER A 54 28.81 -9.06 -34.19
C SER A 54 30.03 -8.28 -33.69
N LEU A 55 30.37 -8.44 -32.40
CA LEU A 55 31.53 -7.79 -31.78
C LEU A 55 32.81 -8.63 -32.01
N ALA A 56 33.59 -8.13 -32.97
CA ALA A 56 34.97 -8.40 -33.38
C ALA A 56 35.85 -9.36 -32.54
N SER A 57 36.40 -10.36 -33.25
CA SER A 57 37.68 -11.02 -32.97
C SER A 57 38.72 -10.57 -34.00
N ALA A 58 39.91 -10.18 -33.54
CA ALA A 58 41.01 -9.70 -34.39
C ALA A 58 41.97 -10.83 -34.79
N ALA A 59 42.34 -10.84 -36.08
CA ALA A 59 43.24 -11.79 -36.75
C ALA A 59 44.74 -11.62 -36.38
N PRO A 60 45.67 -12.47 -36.88
CA PRO A 60 46.20 -12.23 -38.25
C PRO A 60 46.67 -13.46 -39.08
N ALA A 61 46.54 -13.27 -40.41
CA ALA A 61 47.37 -13.63 -41.58
C ALA A 61 48.23 -14.91 -41.70
N LYS A 62 48.13 -15.55 -42.89
CA LYS A 62 48.99 -16.62 -43.47
C LYS A 62 50.17 -16.06 -44.28
N PRO A 63 51.18 -16.90 -44.60
CA PRO A 63 51.77 -16.90 -45.94
C PRO A 63 51.86 -18.29 -46.62
N ALA A 64 52.05 -18.29 -47.94
CA ALA A 64 52.03 -19.42 -48.89
C ALA A 64 53.38 -20.19 -49.01
N PRO A 65 53.43 -21.36 -49.71
CA PRO A 65 54.58 -22.28 -49.69
C PRO A 65 55.42 -22.33 -51.01
N THR A 66 56.68 -22.80 -50.96
CA THR A 66 57.27 -23.92 -51.76
C THR A 66 58.82 -23.92 -51.88
N SER A 67 59.39 -25.14 -51.90
CA SER A 67 60.53 -25.66 -52.69
C SER A 67 62.00 -25.68 -52.16
N ALA A 68 62.37 -26.85 -51.60
CA ALA A 68 63.48 -27.77 -51.94
C ALA A 68 64.86 -27.26 -52.47
N TRP A 69 65.97 -27.62 -51.78
CA TRP A 69 67.08 -28.49 -52.27
C TRP A 69 68.14 -28.79 -51.18
N SER A 70 68.79 -29.97 -51.30
CA SER A 70 70.06 -30.48 -50.73
C SER A 70 70.16 -31.14 -49.35
N ALA A 71 70.91 -32.24 -49.35
CA ALA A 71 71.04 -33.29 -48.35
C ALA A 71 72.22 -33.12 -47.37
N ALA A 72 71.96 -33.51 -46.11
CA ALA A 72 72.77 -34.28 -45.14
C ALA A 72 74.16 -33.77 -44.65
N PRO A 73 74.68 -34.21 -43.47
CA PRO A 73 74.11 -35.16 -42.49
C PRO A 73 74.02 -34.67 -41.03
N ARG A 74 72.91 -35.04 -40.40
CA ARG A 74 72.74 -35.63 -39.04
C ARG A 74 73.82 -35.34 -37.96
N ILE A 75 73.48 -34.44 -37.04
CA ILE A 75 73.80 -34.57 -35.60
C ILE A 75 72.49 -34.41 -34.84
N ARG A 76 72.13 -35.40 -34.02
CA ARG A 76 70.98 -35.35 -33.11
C ARG A 76 71.25 -34.27 -32.05
N GLN A 77 70.52 -33.15 -32.12
CA GLN A 77 70.33 -32.26 -30.98
C GLN A 77 68.85 -32.12 -30.68
N VAL A 78 68.52 -32.36 -29.41
CA VAL A 78 67.19 -32.28 -28.83
C VAL A 78 66.80 -30.80 -28.75
N ALA A 79 65.71 -30.40 -29.40
CA ALA A 79 65.17 -29.04 -29.37
C ALA A 79 64.31 -28.80 -28.10
N PRO A 80 64.27 -27.57 -27.57
CA PRO A 80 63.65 -27.24 -26.29
C PRO A 80 62.11 -27.14 -26.37
N ARG A 81 61.46 -27.46 -25.25
CA ARG A 81 60.01 -27.51 -25.05
C ARG A 81 59.42 -26.09 -24.91
N VAL A 82 58.39 -25.77 -25.70
CA VAL A 82 57.59 -24.54 -25.59
C VAL A 82 56.78 -24.57 -24.27
N VAL A 83 56.85 -23.50 -23.47
CA VAL A 83 56.15 -23.36 -22.17
C VAL A 83 54.92 -22.48 -22.35
N ALA A 84 53.75 -22.95 -21.88
CA ALA A 84 52.48 -22.21 -21.89
C ALA A 84 52.49 -20.99 -20.93
N PRO A 85 51.68 -19.94 -21.16
CA PRO A 85 51.62 -18.77 -20.28
C PRO A 85 51.01 -19.14 -18.92
N VAL A 86 51.77 -18.88 -17.84
CA VAL A 86 51.34 -19.08 -16.44
C VAL A 86 50.85 -17.74 -15.90
N PHE A 87 49.60 -17.68 -15.44
CA PHE A 87 49.01 -16.49 -14.83
C PHE A 87 49.42 -16.41 -13.35
N SER A 88 49.89 -15.24 -12.90
CA SER A 88 50.32 -15.03 -11.52
C SER A 88 49.72 -13.77 -10.91
N ASP A 89 49.17 -13.88 -9.70
CA ASP A 89 48.62 -12.76 -8.92
C ASP A 89 49.19 -12.76 -7.50
N SER A 90 49.36 -11.58 -6.90
CA SER A 90 49.89 -11.41 -5.56
C SER A 90 49.07 -10.43 -4.75
N PHE A 91 48.76 -10.77 -3.49
CA PHE A 91 48.02 -9.90 -2.59
C PHE A 91 48.53 -10.01 -1.16
N ILE A 92 48.30 -8.96 -0.37
CA ILE A 92 48.76 -8.86 1.01
C ILE A 92 47.54 -8.85 1.93
N LEU A 93 47.56 -9.67 2.97
CA LEU A 93 46.58 -9.62 4.06
C LEU A 93 47.25 -9.15 5.34
N GLU A 94 46.57 -8.25 6.02
CA GLU A 94 46.90 -7.77 7.35
C GLU A 94 45.87 -8.37 8.33
N ASN A 95 46.30 -8.81 9.52
CA ASN A 95 45.44 -9.39 10.56
C ASN A 95 44.73 -10.70 10.14
N ILE A 96 45.53 -11.74 9.87
CA ILE A 96 45.01 -13.09 9.60
C ILE A 96 44.40 -13.68 10.88
N ASP A 97 43.16 -14.13 10.78
CA ASP A 97 42.49 -14.88 11.83
C ASP A 97 42.44 -16.37 11.47
N LEU A 98 43.11 -17.21 12.27
CA LEU A 98 43.17 -18.67 12.06
C LEU A 98 42.10 -19.42 12.88
N SER A 99 41.30 -18.70 13.66
CA SER A 99 40.29 -19.30 14.54
C SER A 99 39.10 -19.90 13.79
N THR A 100 38.74 -19.33 12.63
CA THR A 100 37.61 -19.75 11.78
C THR A 100 37.97 -20.83 10.76
N ALA A 101 39.26 -21.11 10.55
CA ALA A 101 39.75 -22.06 9.55
C ALA A 101 39.69 -23.54 9.99
N GLY A 102 39.38 -23.80 11.27
CA GLY A 102 39.26 -25.14 11.84
C GLY A 102 37.83 -25.67 11.76
N LYS A 103 37.61 -26.74 11.00
CA LYS A 103 36.53 -27.67 11.35
C LYS A 103 36.99 -28.39 12.63
N ASP A 104 36.14 -28.37 13.66
CA ASP A 104 36.28 -29.15 14.90
C ASP A 104 37.14 -28.55 16.04
N GLY A 105 37.36 -27.23 16.08
CA GLY A 105 37.97 -26.57 17.25
C GLY A 105 39.47 -26.85 17.45
N LYS A 106 40.15 -27.42 16.45
CA LYS A 106 41.61 -27.60 16.46
C LYS A 106 42.31 -26.38 15.83
N ALA A 107 43.42 -25.96 16.44
CA ALA A 107 44.26 -24.88 15.92
C ALA A 107 44.77 -25.26 14.52
N THR A 108 44.30 -24.53 13.50
CA THR A 108 44.65 -24.80 12.11
C THR A 108 45.83 -23.92 11.72
N THR A 109 46.90 -24.49 11.15
CA THR A 109 48.06 -23.71 10.73
C THR A 109 47.81 -23.10 9.35
N LEU A 110 48.45 -21.95 9.04
CA LEU A 110 48.42 -21.34 7.71
C LEU A 110 48.73 -22.34 6.59
N THR A 111 49.67 -23.25 6.85
CA THR A 111 50.06 -24.36 5.98
C THR A 111 48.92 -25.35 5.67
N ASP A 112 48.03 -25.62 6.62
CA ASP A 112 46.89 -26.51 6.41
C ASP A 112 45.79 -25.86 5.58
N VAL A 113 45.60 -24.55 5.75
CA VAL A 113 44.69 -23.75 4.92
C VAL A 113 45.18 -23.69 3.48
N LEU A 114 46.48 -23.41 3.27
CA LEU A 114 47.12 -23.43 1.95
C LEU A 114 46.98 -24.78 1.25
N LYS A 115 47.30 -25.89 1.95
CA LYS A 115 47.14 -27.25 1.39
C LYS A 115 45.70 -27.58 1.05
N ARG A 116 44.73 -27.14 1.87
CA ARG A 116 43.30 -27.36 1.62
C ARG A 116 42.83 -26.64 0.35
N VAL A 117 43.27 -25.41 0.12
CA VAL A 117 42.96 -24.66 -1.10
C VAL A 117 43.63 -25.29 -2.32
N MET A 118 44.88 -25.75 -2.21
CA MET A 118 45.59 -26.47 -3.29
C MET A 118 44.96 -27.84 -3.61
N LEU A 119 44.38 -28.54 -2.63
CA LEU A 119 43.67 -29.81 -2.85
C LEU A 119 42.35 -29.61 -3.59
N GLN A 120 41.68 -28.48 -3.36
CA GLN A 120 40.44 -28.13 -4.06
C GLN A 120 40.69 -27.63 -5.49
N HIS A 121 41.82 -26.95 -5.73
CA HIS A 121 42.23 -26.46 -7.05
C HIS A 121 43.57 -27.08 -7.47
N LYS A 122 43.50 -28.26 -8.11
CA LYS A 122 44.67 -29.10 -8.45
C LYS A 122 45.71 -28.42 -9.36
N ASN A 123 45.32 -27.34 -10.06
CA ASN A 123 46.17 -26.64 -11.03
C ASN A 123 46.75 -25.32 -10.47
N VAL A 124 46.65 -25.07 -9.16
CA VAL A 124 47.07 -23.81 -8.53
C VAL A 124 48.28 -24.04 -7.61
N LYS A 125 49.35 -23.29 -7.83
CA LYS A 125 50.51 -23.18 -6.93
C LYS A 125 50.37 -21.95 -6.05
N LEU A 126 50.53 -22.14 -4.74
CA LEU A 126 50.36 -21.11 -3.72
C LEU A 126 51.64 -20.98 -2.89
N GLU A 127 52.17 -19.76 -2.81
CA GLU A 127 53.31 -19.39 -1.96
C GLU A 127 52.87 -18.29 -0.99
N ALA A 128 53.23 -18.41 0.29
CA ALA A 128 52.93 -17.40 1.31
C ALA A 128 54.21 -17.00 2.04
N SER A 129 54.44 -15.69 2.17
CA SER A 129 55.57 -15.12 2.90
C SER A 129 55.06 -14.14 3.93
N THR A 130 55.47 -14.29 5.20
CA THR A 130 55.07 -13.40 6.29
C THR A 130 56.23 -12.50 6.67
N GLN A 131 56.00 -11.19 6.59
CA GLN A 131 56.91 -10.17 7.14
C GLN A 131 56.28 -9.56 8.40
N ARG A 132 57.06 -9.51 9.49
CA ARG A 132 56.67 -8.87 10.75
C ARG A 132 57.45 -7.58 10.89
N LYS A 133 56.76 -6.44 10.87
CA LYS A 133 57.33 -5.12 11.15
C LYS A 133 56.33 -4.36 12.04
N ASP A 134 56.81 -3.80 13.15
CA ASP A 134 56.02 -3.01 14.10
C ASP A 134 54.76 -3.69 14.67
N GLY A 135 54.88 -4.96 15.08
CA GLY A 135 53.80 -5.68 15.78
C GLY A 135 52.61 -6.11 14.91
N ARG A 136 52.57 -5.74 13.63
CA ARG A 136 51.56 -6.19 12.65
C ARG A 136 52.19 -7.21 11.70
N ALA A 137 51.67 -8.43 11.67
CA ALA A 137 52.08 -9.44 10.69
C ALA A 137 51.39 -9.15 9.36
N LYS A 138 52.17 -8.85 8.32
CA LYS A 138 51.69 -8.76 6.94
C LYS A 138 52.11 -10.03 6.21
N THR A 139 51.15 -10.73 5.62
CA THR A 139 51.44 -11.94 4.84
C THR A 139 51.11 -11.67 3.38
N SER A 140 52.14 -11.75 2.53
CA SER A 140 52.00 -11.70 1.08
C SER A 140 51.78 -13.10 0.54
N PHE A 141 50.74 -13.26 -0.27
CA PHE A 141 50.42 -14.50 -0.97
C PHE A 141 50.68 -14.31 -2.46
N VAL A 142 51.33 -15.30 -3.10
CA VAL A 142 51.54 -15.36 -4.54
C VAL A 142 50.86 -16.62 -5.07
N ILE A 143 49.94 -16.44 -6.00
CA ILE A 143 49.16 -17.50 -6.64
C ILE A 143 49.63 -17.63 -8.09
N LYS A 144 49.89 -18.85 -8.56
CA LYS A 144 50.23 -19.15 -9.96
C LYS A 144 49.34 -20.27 -10.48
N ALA A 145 48.70 -20.11 -11.63
CA ALA A 145 47.91 -21.16 -12.27
C ALA A 145 47.94 -21.05 -13.80
N ASP A 146 47.44 -22.09 -14.47
CA ASP A 146 47.36 -22.14 -15.93
C ASP A 146 46.14 -21.37 -16.50
N SER A 147 45.22 -20.92 -15.63
CA SER A 147 44.00 -20.18 -15.98
C SER A 147 43.76 -19.02 -15.01
N GLU A 148 43.41 -17.83 -15.53
CA GLU A 148 43.12 -16.62 -14.76
C GLU A 148 41.91 -16.80 -13.82
N ALA A 149 40.87 -17.49 -14.27
CA ALA A 149 39.68 -17.78 -13.45
C ALA A 149 40.00 -18.66 -12.23
N ASP A 150 40.98 -19.58 -12.34
CA ASP A 150 41.43 -20.41 -11.22
C ASP A 150 42.26 -19.61 -10.21
N VAL A 151 43.04 -18.62 -10.68
CA VAL A 151 43.80 -17.70 -9.82
C VAL A 151 42.85 -16.85 -8.98
N GLU A 152 41.81 -16.26 -9.59
CA GLU A 152 40.82 -15.46 -8.88
C GLU A 152 39.96 -16.28 -7.92
N ALA A 153 39.55 -17.48 -8.33
CA ALA A 153 38.79 -18.39 -7.47
C ALA A 153 39.60 -18.82 -6.24
N ALA A 154 40.88 -19.15 -6.43
CA ALA A 154 41.81 -19.48 -5.34
C ALA A 154 42.06 -18.27 -4.44
N LYS A 155 42.29 -17.07 -5.01
CA LYS A 155 42.45 -15.82 -4.27
C LYS A 155 41.26 -15.51 -3.37
N ARG A 156 40.04 -15.63 -3.92
CA ARG A 156 38.80 -15.37 -3.20
C ARG A 156 38.60 -16.33 -2.03
N LYS A 157 38.81 -17.63 -2.24
CA LYS A 157 38.70 -18.65 -1.17
C LYS A 157 39.76 -18.48 -0.10
N LEU A 158 41.00 -18.15 -0.49
CA LEU A 158 42.11 -17.96 0.44
C LEU A 158 41.89 -16.69 1.27
N THR A 159 41.39 -15.61 0.66
CA THR A 159 41.01 -14.37 1.35
C THR A 159 39.85 -14.61 2.32
N ALA A 160 38.80 -15.32 1.89
CA ALA A 160 37.65 -15.65 2.73
C ALA A 160 38.04 -16.53 3.94
N ALA A 161 38.95 -17.48 3.76
CA ALA A 161 39.39 -18.38 4.83
C ALA A 161 40.36 -17.75 5.84
N LEU A 162 41.00 -16.63 5.49
CA LEU A 162 41.99 -15.95 6.33
C LEU A 162 41.51 -14.61 6.90
N SER A 163 40.42 -14.05 6.36
CA SER A 163 39.83 -12.82 6.87
C SER A 163 38.88 -13.09 8.06
N PRO A 164 38.80 -12.17 9.04
CA PRO A 164 37.89 -12.33 10.17
C PRO A 164 36.43 -12.31 9.69
N THR A 165 35.59 -13.13 10.35
CA THR A 165 34.14 -13.12 10.14
C THR A 165 33.50 -11.95 10.90
N VAL A 166 32.79 -11.09 10.18
CA VAL A 166 32.13 -9.88 10.72
C VAL A 166 30.65 -9.90 10.34
N THR A 167 29.81 -9.39 11.24
CA THR A 167 28.39 -9.10 10.97
C THR A 167 28.20 -7.61 10.77
N ARG A 168 27.54 -7.21 9.69
CA ARG A 168 27.15 -5.82 9.41
C ARG A 168 25.66 -5.70 9.16
N ILE A 169 25.08 -4.57 9.56
CA ILE A 169 23.66 -4.28 9.41
C ILE A 169 23.51 -3.23 8.31
N VAL A 170 22.61 -3.48 7.36
CA VAL A 170 22.23 -2.57 6.27
C VAL A 170 20.76 -2.21 6.44
N GLN A 171 20.43 -0.92 6.36
CA GLN A 171 19.04 -0.46 6.41
C GLN A 171 18.42 -0.51 5.01
N SER A 172 17.32 -1.25 4.85
CA SER A 172 16.59 -1.34 3.58
C SER A 172 15.13 -0.96 3.77
N PRO A 173 14.55 -0.11 2.92
CA PRO A 173 13.10 0.12 2.92
C PRO A 173 12.33 -1.19 2.71
N ILE A 174 11.16 -1.33 3.33
CA ILE A 174 10.30 -2.53 3.20
C ILE A 174 9.99 -2.84 1.73
N SER A 175 9.77 -1.81 0.91
CA SER A 175 9.49 -1.90 -0.53
C SER A 175 10.61 -2.61 -1.31
N ALA A 176 11.87 -2.45 -0.89
CA ALA A 176 13.03 -3.04 -1.57
C ALA A 176 13.30 -4.51 -1.17
N ILE A 177 12.76 -4.98 -0.03
CA ILE A 177 13.05 -6.32 0.52
C ILE A 177 12.63 -7.43 -0.46
N GLY A 178 11.47 -7.31 -1.10
CA GLY A 178 11.00 -8.29 -2.08
C GLY A 178 11.97 -8.48 -3.26
N SER A 179 12.67 -7.42 -3.66
CA SER A 179 13.66 -7.44 -4.74
C SER A 179 15.02 -7.97 -4.29
N ILE A 180 15.40 -7.69 -3.03
CA ILE A 180 16.58 -8.28 -2.39
C ILE A 180 16.41 -9.82 -2.29
N VAL A 181 15.21 -10.28 -1.95
CA VAL A 181 14.89 -11.72 -1.90
C VAL A 181 14.83 -12.32 -3.31
N GLY A 182 14.12 -11.66 -4.23
CA GLY A 182 13.86 -12.13 -5.60
C GLY A 182 12.80 -13.24 -5.65
N GLN A 183 12.36 -13.61 -6.86
CA GLN A 183 11.36 -14.68 -7.04
C GLN A 183 11.86 -15.99 -6.38
N LYS A 184 11.10 -16.50 -5.40
CA LYS A 184 11.46 -17.69 -4.60
C LYS A 184 12.82 -17.62 -3.89
N GLY A 185 13.32 -16.42 -3.58
CA GLY A 185 14.62 -16.26 -2.92
C GLY A 185 15.82 -16.41 -3.86
N ALA A 186 15.63 -16.41 -5.19
CA ALA A 186 16.70 -16.64 -6.15
C ALA A 186 17.86 -15.64 -6.02
N ASN A 187 17.55 -14.35 -5.87
CA ASN A 187 18.57 -13.29 -5.78
C ASN A 187 19.35 -13.39 -4.46
N LEU A 188 18.64 -13.58 -3.34
CA LEU A 188 19.27 -13.81 -2.03
C LEU A 188 20.13 -15.07 -2.00
N ASN A 189 19.69 -16.16 -2.63
CA ASN A 189 20.45 -17.40 -2.72
C ASN A 189 21.67 -17.26 -3.64
N GLN A 190 21.57 -16.52 -4.74
CA GLN A 190 22.71 -16.17 -5.59
C GLN A 190 23.73 -15.33 -4.83
N LEU A 191 23.29 -14.31 -4.07
CA LEU A 191 24.18 -13.48 -3.27
C LEU A 191 24.90 -14.29 -2.18
N ARG A 192 24.16 -15.16 -1.48
CA ARG A 192 24.72 -16.10 -0.49
C ARG A 192 25.74 -17.03 -1.11
N ALA A 193 25.45 -17.62 -2.28
CA ALA A 193 26.34 -18.54 -2.98
C ALA A 193 27.57 -17.84 -3.59
N LYS A 194 27.40 -16.62 -4.11
CA LYS A 194 28.47 -15.83 -4.74
C LYS A 194 29.48 -15.38 -3.70
N TYR A 195 29.05 -14.81 -2.58
CA TYR A 195 29.95 -14.23 -1.57
C TYR A 195 30.24 -15.12 -0.36
N ASP A 196 29.59 -16.28 -0.24
CA ASP A 196 29.69 -17.14 0.95
C ASP A 196 29.35 -16.39 2.25
N VAL A 197 28.23 -15.65 2.21
CA VAL A 197 27.74 -14.82 3.32
C VAL A 197 26.36 -15.30 3.77
N ARG A 198 26.08 -15.19 5.08
CA ARG A 198 24.77 -15.42 5.67
C ARG A 198 24.03 -14.08 5.79
N VAL A 199 22.96 -13.93 5.01
CA VAL A 199 22.07 -12.75 5.06
C VAL A 199 20.80 -13.12 5.80
N ASP A 200 20.49 -12.42 6.88
CA ASP A 200 19.28 -12.60 7.68
C ASP A 200 18.38 -11.35 7.62
N ILE A 201 17.12 -11.57 7.28
CA ILE A 201 16.10 -10.52 7.10
C ILE A 201 15.02 -10.77 8.15
N PRO A 202 14.85 -9.89 9.15
CA PRO A 202 13.84 -10.05 10.19
C PRO A 202 12.42 -10.05 9.61
N ARG A 203 11.45 -10.60 10.33
CA ARG A 203 10.04 -10.59 9.87
C ARG A 203 9.42 -9.21 10.10
N LYS A 204 8.48 -8.86 9.23
CA LYS A 204 7.82 -7.53 9.14
C LYS A 204 7.15 -7.04 10.44
N ASP A 205 6.89 -7.94 11.39
CA ASP A 205 6.21 -7.64 12.66
C ASP A 205 7.15 -7.47 13.87
N THR A 206 8.47 -7.59 13.67
CA THR A 206 9.44 -7.37 14.74
C THR A 206 9.82 -5.88 14.76
N ASN A 207 9.04 -5.06 15.45
CA ASN A 207 9.47 -3.73 15.88
C ASN A 207 10.73 -3.87 16.74
N LEU A 208 11.90 -3.72 16.12
CA LEU A 208 13.18 -3.65 16.80
C LEU A 208 13.39 -2.22 17.27
N ALA A 209 13.15 -2.00 18.56
CA ALA A 209 13.74 -0.88 19.28
C ALA A 209 15.27 -0.89 19.07
N PRO A 210 15.94 0.28 18.95
CA PRO A 210 17.40 0.34 18.89
C PRO A 210 18.03 -0.26 20.17
N PRO A 211 19.26 -0.80 20.10
CA PRO A 211 19.96 -1.28 21.28
C PRO A 211 20.16 -0.13 22.27
N ALA A 212 19.72 -0.34 23.51
CA ALA A 212 20.03 0.54 24.62
C ALA A 212 21.52 0.40 24.94
N ASP A 213 22.31 1.40 24.56
CA ASP A 213 23.57 1.79 25.20
C ASP A 213 24.09 3.11 24.60
N ALA A 214 23.55 4.24 25.06
CA ALA A 214 24.26 5.52 25.18
C ALA A 214 23.32 6.57 25.82
N SER A 215 23.61 6.91 27.07
CA SER A 215 23.01 8.03 27.77
C SER A 215 23.33 9.35 27.05
N GLY A 216 22.31 10.01 26.52
CA GLY A 216 22.38 11.38 26.00
C GLY A 216 20.98 11.85 25.65
N ALA A 217 20.45 12.79 26.43
CA ALA A 217 19.14 13.37 26.24
C ALA A 217 19.05 14.07 24.87
N ALA A 218 18.23 13.52 23.97
CA ALA A 218 17.75 14.21 22.79
C ALA A 218 16.22 14.11 22.80
N SER A 219 15.58 15.28 22.76
CA SER A 219 14.12 15.43 22.66
C SER A 219 13.56 14.65 21.46
N PRO A 220 12.32 14.16 21.54
CA PRO A 220 11.69 13.49 20.42
C PRO A 220 11.45 14.52 19.31
N VAL A 221 12.19 14.38 18.21
CA VAL A 221 11.83 14.99 16.93
C VAL A 221 10.57 14.27 16.43
N PRO A 222 9.52 14.98 15.98
CA PRO A 222 8.36 14.33 15.40
C PRO A 222 8.82 13.49 14.21
N ALA A 223 8.48 12.21 14.22
CA ALA A 223 8.71 11.33 13.07
C ALA A 223 7.86 11.85 11.91
N ASP A 224 8.51 12.33 10.85
CA ASP A 224 7.87 12.58 9.57
C ASP A 224 7.19 11.26 9.12
N GLU A 225 5.85 11.22 9.10
CA GLU A 225 5.05 10.01 8.80
C GLU A 225 5.22 9.47 7.36
N ASP A 226 5.99 10.17 6.52
CA ASP A 226 6.19 9.88 5.09
C ASP A 226 7.56 9.24 4.77
N GLU A 227 8.42 8.97 5.76
CA GLU A 227 9.64 8.17 5.54
C GLU A 227 9.29 6.67 5.53
N GLU A 228 9.47 5.99 4.38
CA GLU A 228 9.19 4.55 4.27
C GLU A 228 9.90 3.78 5.41
N PRO A 229 9.19 2.93 6.18
CA PRO A 229 9.80 2.21 7.29
C PRO A 229 11.00 1.40 6.80
N THR A 230 12.17 1.65 7.40
CA THR A 230 13.40 0.94 7.10
C THR A 230 13.52 -0.31 7.96
N GLN A 231 13.95 -1.42 7.35
CA GLN A 231 14.16 -2.69 8.02
C GLN A 231 15.66 -3.06 8.03
N PRO A 232 16.22 -3.44 9.19
CA PRO A 232 17.63 -3.83 9.29
C PRO A 232 17.85 -5.24 8.72
N ILE A 233 18.75 -5.37 7.74
CA ILE A 233 19.22 -6.64 7.18
C ILE A 233 20.61 -6.92 7.72
N SER A 234 20.82 -8.09 8.32
CA SER A 234 22.15 -8.46 8.84
C SER A 234 22.90 -9.38 7.87
N VAL A 235 24.14 -9.02 7.54
CA VAL A 235 25.03 -9.77 6.64
C VAL A 235 26.24 -10.22 7.46
N THR A 236 26.40 -11.54 7.60
CA THR A 236 27.48 -12.17 8.37
C THR A 236 28.37 -12.99 7.45
N GLY A 237 29.69 -12.78 7.52
CA GLY A 237 30.66 -13.55 6.74
C GLY A 237 32.07 -12.95 6.77
N PRO A 238 32.97 -13.43 5.91
CA PRO A 238 34.33 -12.90 5.80
C PRO A 238 34.32 -11.41 5.42
N LEU A 239 35.16 -10.57 6.05
CA LEU A 239 35.12 -9.11 5.91
C LEU A 239 35.11 -8.62 4.45
N SER A 240 35.98 -9.16 3.61
CA SER A 240 36.06 -8.79 2.19
C SER A 240 34.78 -9.14 1.42
N SER A 241 34.18 -10.29 1.75
CA SER A 241 32.95 -10.77 1.12
C SER A 241 31.73 -9.97 1.59
N VAL A 242 31.68 -9.58 2.86
CA VAL A 242 30.59 -8.78 3.43
C VAL A 242 30.54 -7.40 2.79
N VAL A 243 31.69 -6.73 2.62
CA VAL A 243 31.74 -5.41 1.96
C VAL A 243 31.25 -5.49 0.52
N ALA A 244 31.69 -6.49 -0.25
CA ALA A 244 31.23 -6.68 -1.63
C ALA A 244 29.73 -7.05 -1.71
N ALA A 245 29.24 -7.87 -0.78
CA ALA A 245 27.83 -8.23 -0.71
C ALA A 245 26.93 -7.04 -0.34
N ILE A 246 27.39 -6.15 0.56
CA ILE A 246 26.68 -4.92 0.92
C ILE A 246 26.59 -3.97 -0.27
N ALA A 247 27.68 -3.77 -1.02
CA ALA A 247 27.66 -2.92 -2.21
C ALA A 247 26.66 -3.42 -3.28
N GLU A 248 26.56 -4.74 -3.49
CA GLU A 248 25.57 -5.32 -4.42
C GLU A 248 24.13 -5.20 -3.88
N LEU A 249 23.93 -5.33 -2.56
CA LEU A 249 22.64 -5.07 -1.91
C LEU A 249 22.21 -3.61 -2.05
N GLU A 250 23.10 -2.66 -1.80
CA GLU A 250 22.85 -1.23 -1.96
C GLU A 250 22.53 -0.87 -3.42
N ALA A 251 23.18 -1.51 -4.39
CA ALA A 251 22.86 -1.35 -5.80
C ALA A 251 21.46 -1.88 -6.17
N ILE A 252 21.03 -3.00 -5.58
CA ILE A 252 19.67 -3.54 -5.76
C ILE A 252 18.63 -2.59 -5.13
N ILE A 253 18.94 -2.06 -3.94
CA ILE A 253 18.10 -1.10 -3.23
C ILE A 253 17.97 0.19 -4.05
N SER A 254 19.07 0.73 -4.58
CA SER A 254 19.06 1.98 -5.35
C SER A 254 18.30 1.83 -6.67
N THR A 255 18.46 0.71 -7.37
CA THR A 255 17.77 0.46 -8.65
C THR A 255 16.25 0.38 -8.47
N LYS A 256 15.76 -0.17 -7.35
CA LYS A 256 14.32 -0.35 -7.09
C LYS A 256 13.67 0.79 -6.34
N THR A 257 14.46 1.60 -5.63
CA THR A 257 14.01 2.87 -5.04
C THR A 257 14.29 4.07 -5.94
N ALA A 258 14.59 3.83 -7.22
CA ALA A 258 14.93 4.87 -8.18
C ALA A 258 13.80 5.90 -8.34
N HIS A 259 12.54 5.45 -8.38
CA HIS A 259 11.37 6.33 -8.44
C HIS A 259 10.61 6.34 -7.11
N ILE A 260 10.32 7.53 -6.58
CA ILE A 260 9.56 7.73 -5.35
C ILE A 260 8.53 8.85 -5.57
N THR A 261 7.40 8.73 -4.88
CA THR A 261 6.43 9.82 -4.72
C THR A 261 6.42 10.22 -3.26
N GLN A 262 6.74 11.48 -2.97
CA GLN A 262 6.60 12.08 -1.64
C GLN A 262 5.52 13.15 -1.67
N ARG A 263 4.86 13.39 -0.53
CA ARG A 263 3.80 14.38 -0.41
C ARG A 263 4.07 15.30 0.77
N VAL A 264 3.74 16.56 0.60
CA VAL A 264 3.65 17.55 1.69
C VAL A 264 2.18 17.82 1.91
N ARG A 265 1.67 17.48 3.10
CA ARG A 265 0.27 17.67 3.50
C ARG A 265 0.11 18.90 4.39
N ASP A 266 -1.15 19.31 4.58
CA ASP A 266 -1.57 20.33 5.55
C ASP A 266 -0.92 21.70 5.35
N ILE A 267 -0.65 22.09 4.09
CA ILE A 267 -0.10 23.42 3.80
C ILE A 267 -1.17 24.48 4.14
N PRO A 268 -0.84 25.51 4.93
CA PRO A 268 -1.78 26.57 5.26
C PRO A 268 -2.37 27.23 3.99
N PRO A 269 -3.66 27.55 3.97
CA PRO A 269 -4.35 28.05 2.76
C PRO A 269 -3.76 29.37 2.25
N LYS A 270 -3.17 30.17 3.14
CA LYS A 270 -2.46 31.42 2.81
C LYS A 270 -1.12 31.20 2.08
N ILE A 271 -0.47 30.04 2.27
CA ILE A 271 0.87 29.73 1.73
C ILE A 271 0.75 28.92 0.44
N PHE A 272 -0.24 28.03 0.36
CA PHE A 272 -0.44 27.10 -0.76
C PHE A 272 -0.34 27.76 -2.15
N PRO A 273 -0.96 28.93 -2.43
CA PRO A 273 -0.90 29.55 -3.76
C PRO A 273 0.52 30.02 -4.15
N PHE A 274 1.36 30.37 -3.18
CA PHE A 274 2.76 30.77 -3.43
C PHE A 274 3.64 29.57 -3.80
N ILE A 275 3.40 28.42 -3.16
CA ILE A 275 4.13 27.19 -3.43
C ILE A 275 3.68 26.61 -4.77
N GLU A 276 2.38 26.62 -5.06
CA GLU A 276 1.82 26.17 -6.34
C GLU A 276 2.40 26.98 -7.51
N ALA A 277 2.51 28.30 -7.38
CA ALA A 277 3.09 29.15 -8.41
C ALA A 277 4.58 28.87 -8.68
N ARG A 278 5.31 28.30 -7.71
CA ARG A 278 6.72 27.88 -7.85
C ARG A 278 6.89 26.42 -8.27
N ALA A 279 5.82 25.69 -8.60
CA ALA A 279 5.90 24.28 -9.00
C ALA A 279 6.95 24.03 -10.08
N SER A 280 6.97 24.85 -11.14
CA SER A 280 7.95 24.74 -12.23
C SER A 280 9.39 25.07 -11.81
N GLU A 281 9.60 25.90 -10.80
CA GLU A 281 10.93 26.18 -10.24
C GLU A 281 11.46 24.97 -9.49
N TYR A 282 10.62 24.30 -8.69
CA TYR A 282 11.00 23.07 -7.99
C TYR A 282 11.35 21.94 -8.97
N GLU A 283 10.61 21.83 -10.08
CA GLU A 283 10.93 20.89 -11.16
C GLU A 283 12.29 21.21 -11.80
N GLN A 284 12.57 22.48 -12.11
CA GLN A 284 13.85 22.89 -12.69
C GLN A 284 15.03 22.67 -11.76
N VAL A 285 14.89 23.01 -10.47
CA VAL A 285 15.92 22.78 -9.44
C VAL A 285 16.23 21.30 -9.32
N ALA A 286 15.21 20.44 -9.39
CA ALA A 286 15.35 19.00 -9.30
C ALA A 286 15.91 18.35 -10.58
N ASN A 287 15.62 18.91 -11.76
CA ASN A 287 16.00 18.35 -13.06
C ASN A 287 17.40 18.75 -13.54
N ASN A 288 18.13 19.62 -12.81
CA ASN A 288 19.49 20.05 -13.18
C ASN A 288 20.51 18.89 -13.33
N ASP A 289 20.24 17.73 -12.73
CA ASP A 289 21.10 16.54 -12.79
C ASP A 289 20.69 15.52 -13.89
N GLY A 290 19.75 15.87 -14.79
CA GLY A 290 19.23 14.96 -15.82
C GLY A 290 18.12 14.01 -15.33
N SER A 291 17.65 14.23 -14.11
CA SER A 291 16.49 13.56 -13.52
C SER A 291 15.17 14.14 -14.04
N ASN A 292 14.09 13.34 -13.96
CA ASN A 292 12.74 13.79 -14.29
C ASN A 292 11.88 13.77 -13.03
N VAL A 293 11.51 14.96 -12.55
CA VAL A 293 10.62 15.19 -11.42
C VAL A 293 9.38 15.93 -11.89
N MET A 294 8.22 15.46 -11.44
CA MET A 294 6.92 16.05 -11.69
C MET A 294 6.30 16.47 -10.36
N VAL A 295 5.88 17.73 -10.26
CA VAL A 295 5.21 18.29 -9.09
C VAL A 295 3.72 18.44 -9.41
N ASN A 296 2.86 17.74 -8.65
CA ASN A 296 1.42 17.87 -8.76
C ASN A 296 0.83 18.46 -7.49
N SER A 297 -0.01 19.47 -7.63
CA SER A 297 -0.72 20.14 -6.55
C SER A 297 -2.19 19.69 -6.54
N THR A 298 -2.72 19.31 -5.38
CA THR A 298 -4.14 19.02 -5.19
C THR A 298 -4.76 20.13 -4.34
N VAL A 299 -5.58 20.98 -4.96
CA VAL A 299 -6.19 22.16 -4.31
C VAL A 299 -7.17 21.76 -3.21
N GLU A 300 -7.95 20.69 -3.39
CA GLU A 300 -8.97 20.23 -2.44
C GLU A 300 -8.38 19.76 -1.10
N THR A 301 -7.29 19.00 -1.16
CA THR A 301 -6.60 18.42 0.00
C THR A 301 -5.44 19.29 0.50
N ARG A 302 -5.14 20.41 -0.20
CA ARG A 302 -3.99 21.30 0.08
C ARG A 302 -2.68 20.52 0.21
N GLU A 303 -2.50 19.53 -0.68
CA GLU A 303 -1.32 18.67 -0.71
C GLU A 303 -0.50 18.93 -1.98
N ILE A 304 0.83 18.85 -1.86
CA ILE A 304 1.74 18.89 -3.00
C ILE A 304 2.47 17.56 -3.05
N SER A 305 2.37 16.87 -4.17
CA SER A 305 3.01 15.59 -4.41
C SER A 305 4.12 15.73 -5.44
N VAL A 306 5.29 15.21 -5.11
CA VAL A 306 6.47 15.25 -5.97
C VAL A 306 6.81 13.82 -6.33
N THR A 307 6.81 13.51 -7.63
CA THR A 307 7.09 12.17 -8.16
C THR A 307 8.26 12.20 -9.11
N GLY A 308 9.23 11.31 -8.95
CA GLY A 308 10.39 11.25 -9.82
C GLY A 308 11.54 10.50 -9.19
N ASP A 309 12.76 10.84 -9.62
CA ASP A 309 13.98 10.21 -9.11
C ASP A 309 14.22 10.54 -7.63
N ARG A 310 14.50 9.53 -6.80
CA ARG A 310 14.68 9.70 -5.34
C ARG A 310 15.58 10.86 -4.91
N PRO A 311 16.81 11.04 -5.42
CA PRO A 311 17.65 12.16 -4.99
C PRO A 311 17.06 13.52 -5.42
N ALA A 312 16.34 13.57 -6.53
CA ALA A 312 15.74 14.79 -7.05
C ALA A 312 14.43 15.14 -6.30
N VAL A 313 13.61 14.14 -5.97
CA VAL A 313 12.38 14.28 -5.16
C VAL A 313 12.71 14.78 -3.75
N VAL A 314 13.73 14.21 -3.10
CA VAL A 314 14.13 14.66 -1.75
C VAL A 314 14.59 16.11 -1.77
N LYS A 315 15.41 16.51 -2.75
CA LYS A 315 15.83 17.92 -2.93
C LYS A 315 14.62 18.84 -3.14
N ALA A 316 13.68 18.46 -3.98
CA ALA A 316 12.47 19.25 -4.26
C ALA A 316 11.59 19.40 -3.01
N ILE A 317 11.37 18.33 -2.25
CA ILE A 317 10.58 18.35 -1.02
C ILE A 317 11.26 19.17 0.07
N GLU A 318 12.59 19.04 0.23
CA GLU A 318 13.35 19.85 1.18
C GLU A 318 13.25 21.35 0.84
N GLN A 319 13.34 21.69 -0.45
CA GLN A 319 13.15 23.06 -0.91
C GLN A 319 11.71 23.54 -0.67
N ILE A 320 10.69 22.73 -0.96
CA ILE A 320 9.28 23.06 -0.68
C ILE A 320 9.07 23.29 0.82
N LYS A 321 9.57 22.41 1.70
CA LYS A 321 9.46 22.55 3.16
C LYS A 321 10.17 23.84 3.63
N LYS A 322 11.32 24.16 3.05
CA LYS A 322 12.08 25.39 3.36
C LYS A 322 11.32 26.64 2.93
N ASP A 323 10.78 26.66 1.71
CA ASP A 323 10.00 27.78 1.19
C ASP A 323 8.71 27.97 2.01
N VAL A 324 8.03 26.89 2.41
CA VAL A 324 6.86 26.95 3.31
C VAL A 324 7.22 27.63 4.63
N ALA A 325 8.33 27.23 5.26
CA ALA A 325 8.79 27.83 6.52
C ALA A 325 9.22 29.31 6.34
N GLU A 326 9.85 29.64 5.22
CA GLU A 326 10.22 31.02 4.89
C GLU A 326 8.98 31.90 4.73
N PHE A 327 8.00 31.47 3.93
CA PHE A 327 6.74 32.17 3.73
C PHE A 327 5.90 32.29 5.00
N GLU A 328 5.96 31.31 5.90
CA GLU A 328 5.29 31.42 7.18
C GLU A 328 5.83 32.57 8.04
N SER A 329 7.14 32.87 7.93
CA SER A 329 7.79 33.95 8.66
C SER A 329 7.77 35.31 7.95
N SER A 330 7.71 35.32 6.62
CA SER A 330 7.86 36.52 5.79
C SER A 330 6.54 37.11 5.29
N LEU A 331 5.47 36.30 5.21
CA LEU A 331 4.16 36.78 4.76
C LEU A 331 3.48 37.65 5.82
N THR A 332 3.10 38.85 5.38
CA THR A 332 2.24 39.77 6.13
C THR A 332 0.87 39.85 5.46
N SER A 333 -0.13 40.37 6.18
CA SER A 333 -1.49 40.50 5.65
C SER A 333 -2.07 41.89 5.78
N ILE A 334 -2.88 42.27 4.79
CA ILE A 334 -3.71 43.47 4.82
C ILE A 334 -5.16 43.05 4.62
N SER A 335 -6.02 43.48 5.52
CA SER A 335 -7.46 43.30 5.38
C SER A 335 -8.08 44.47 4.64
N LYS A 336 -8.98 44.18 3.69
CA LYS A 336 -9.69 45.19 2.91
C LYS A 336 -11.16 44.85 2.81
N ARG A 337 -12.01 45.85 3.05
CA ARG A 337 -13.44 45.71 2.85
C ARG A 337 -13.78 45.78 1.36
N VAL A 338 -14.29 44.70 0.80
CA VAL A 338 -14.77 44.60 -0.59
C VAL A 338 -16.19 44.02 -0.57
N PRO A 339 -17.19 44.70 -1.16
CA PRO A 339 -18.54 44.17 -1.25
C PRO A 339 -18.59 42.76 -1.85
N LYS A 340 -19.40 41.86 -1.27
CA LYS A 340 -19.53 40.45 -1.70
C LYS A 340 -19.67 40.23 -3.22
N PRO A 341 -20.47 41.02 -3.97
CA PRO A 341 -20.59 40.83 -5.41
C PRO A 341 -19.27 41.03 -6.18
N LYS A 342 -18.40 41.92 -5.67
CA LYS A 342 -17.08 42.18 -6.25
C LYS A 342 -16.03 41.16 -5.83
N GLN A 343 -16.22 40.44 -4.72
CA GLN A 343 -15.29 39.40 -4.29
C GLN A 343 -15.22 38.24 -5.30
N ARG A 344 -16.30 37.98 -6.04
CA ARG A 344 -16.33 36.97 -7.11
C ARG A 344 -15.40 37.30 -8.27
N LEU A 345 -15.17 38.59 -8.55
CA LEU A 345 -14.23 39.03 -9.58
C LEU A 345 -12.77 38.72 -9.24
N LEU A 346 -12.53 38.40 -7.98
CA LEU A 346 -11.20 38.12 -7.43
C LEU A 346 -10.92 36.61 -7.35
N GLN A 347 -11.78 35.77 -7.94
CA GLN A 347 -11.63 34.31 -8.01
C GLN A 347 -11.16 33.87 -9.42
N GLY A 348 -10.75 32.60 -9.55
CA GLY A 348 -10.35 31.99 -10.82
C GLY A 348 -9.05 32.58 -11.40
N ASP A 349 -9.05 32.88 -12.70
CA ASP A 349 -7.88 33.37 -13.46
C ASP A 349 -7.22 34.62 -12.85
N PHE A 350 -7.99 35.44 -12.13
CA PHE A 350 -7.44 36.61 -11.45
C PHE A 350 -6.48 36.23 -10.32
N VAL A 351 -6.74 35.15 -9.58
CA VAL A 351 -5.86 34.68 -8.50
C VAL A 351 -4.50 34.30 -9.07
N GLN A 352 -4.48 33.59 -10.20
CA GLN A 352 -3.23 33.24 -10.89
C GLN A 352 -2.49 34.49 -11.39
N THR A 353 -3.22 35.45 -11.98
CA THR A 353 -2.64 36.71 -12.47
C THR A 353 -2.06 37.56 -11.33
N LEU A 354 -2.75 37.59 -10.19
CA LEU A 354 -2.33 38.31 -8.99
C LEU A 354 -1.04 37.73 -8.41
N ILE A 355 -0.94 36.40 -8.33
CA ILE A 355 0.28 35.74 -7.84
C ILE A 355 1.43 35.97 -8.83
N ALA A 356 1.19 35.83 -10.13
CA ALA A 356 2.23 35.99 -11.16
C ALA A 356 2.74 37.45 -11.27
N THR A 357 1.85 38.44 -11.18
CA THR A 357 2.20 39.85 -11.43
C THR A 357 2.52 40.60 -10.14
N ALA A 358 1.72 40.38 -9.10
CA ALA A 358 1.78 41.14 -7.85
C ALA A 358 2.29 40.33 -6.66
N LYS A 359 2.65 39.05 -6.84
CA LYS A 359 3.20 38.17 -5.78
C LYS A 359 2.40 38.23 -4.48
N CYS A 360 1.08 38.25 -4.61
CA CYS A 360 0.15 38.28 -3.49
C CYS A 360 -0.85 37.14 -3.63
N ALA A 361 -1.37 36.63 -2.53
CA ALA A 361 -2.47 35.69 -2.47
C ALA A 361 -3.69 36.35 -1.81
N ILE A 362 -4.90 35.98 -2.24
CA ILE A 362 -6.15 36.48 -1.65
C ILE A 362 -6.84 35.33 -0.93
N GLU A 363 -7.21 35.60 0.32
CA GLU A 363 -8.09 34.75 1.11
C GLU A 363 -9.45 35.42 1.18
N LEU A 364 -10.46 34.73 0.66
CA LEU A 364 -11.85 35.18 0.68
C LEU A 364 -12.54 34.57 1.89
N PRO A 365 -13.30 35.35 2.67
CA PRO A 365 -14.00 34.82 3.82
C PRO A 365 -15.17 33.91 3.41
N ASP A 366 -15.22 32.72 4.00
CA ASP A 366 -16.32 31.75 3.81
C ASP A 366 -17.66 32.26 4.34
N ASP A 367 -17.62 33.12 5.37
CA ASP A 367 -18.81 33.67 5.99
C ASP A 367 -19.54 34.65 5.05
N PRO A 368 -20.83 34.43 4.72
CA PRO A 368 -21.62 35.32 3.87
C PRO A 368 -21.79 36.74 4.44
N GLU A 369 -21.61 36.96 5.74
CA GLU A 369 -21.72 38.28 6.37
C GLU A 369 -20.38 39.05 6.37
N ASN A 370 -19.25 38.36 6.18
CA ASN A 370 -17.94 38.98 6.24
C ASN A 370 -17.52 39.58 4.87
N GLU A 371 -17.50 40.91 4.77
CA GLU A 371 -17.08 41.64 3.57
C GLU A 371 -15.57 41.93 3.51
N ASN A 372 -14.80 41.48 4.49
CA ASN A 372 -13.36 41.76 4.56
C ASN A 372 -12.58 40.62 3.89
N ILE A 373 -11.93 40.94 2.78
CA ILE A 373 -10.95 40.05 2.15
C ILE A 373 -9.59 40.25 2.81
N THR A 374 -8.80 39.18 2.89
CA THR A 374 -7.43 39.25 3.41
C THR A 374 -6.46 39.03 2.26
N ILE A 375 -5.52 39.95 2.10
CA ILE A 375 -4.47 39.89 1.09
C ILE A 375 -3.19 39.50 1.81
N TRP A 376 -2.56 38.42 1.38
CA TRP A 376 -1.29 37.92 1.88
C TRP A 376 -0.18 38.24 0.88
N GLY A 377 0.98 38.66 1.37
CA GLY A 377 2.13 38.96 0.51
C GLY A 377 3.34 39.42 1.33
N LEU A 378 4.45 39.66 0.63
CA LEU A 378 5.60 40.36 1.22
C LEU A 378 5.25 41.85 1.43
N GLU A 379 5.88 42.49 2.40
CA GLU A 379 5.61 43.89 2.76
C GLU A 379 5.72 44.84 1.56
N ASP A 380 6.71 44.62 0.69
CA ASP A 380 6.96 45.42 -0.51
C ASP A 380 5.96 45.18 -1.65
N ASP A 381 5.35 43.99 -1.71
CA ASP A 381 4.46 43.55 -2.80
C ASP A 381 2.98 43.83 -2.50
N LEU A 382 2.61 43.96 -1.22
CA LEU A 382 1.25 44.24 -0.77
C LEU A 382 0.60 45.48 -1.41
N PRO A 383 1.30 46.63 -1.61
CA PRO A 383 0.73 47.78 -2.32
C PRO A 383 0.34 47.46 -3.77
N ASN A 384 1.13 46.63 -4.46
CA ASN A 384 0.86 46.22 -5.83
C ASN A 384 -0.35 45.29 -5.90
N GLY A 385 -0.47 44.35 -4.96
CA GLY A 385 -1.66 43.49 -4.83
C GLY A 385 -2.92 44.30 -4.55
N LEU A 386 -2.85 45.29 -3.66
CA LEU A 386 -3.98 46.13 -3.31
C LEU A 386 -4.44 47.03 -4.48
N LYS A 387 -3.51 47.47 -5.33
CA LYS A 387 -3.80 48.18 -6.57
C LYS A 387 -4.47 47.24 -7.58
N ALA A 388 -3.94 46.05 -7.83
CA ALA A 388 -4.51 45.09 -8.76
C ALA A 388 -5.96 44.70 -8.38
N ILE A 389 -6.23 44.51 -7.09
CA ILE A 389 -7.59 44.22 -6.58
C ILE A 389 -8.54 45.40 -6.78
N ASN A 390 -8.06 46.63 -6.58
CA ASN A 390 -8.85 47.83 -6.86
C ASN A 390 -9.20 47.94 -8.34
N ASP A 391 -8.20 47.76 -9.20
CA ASP A 391 -8.35 47.85 -10.65
C ASP A 391 -9.35 46.76 -11.12
N GLN A 392 -9.17 45.51 -10.68
CA GLN A 392 -10.10 44.43 -10.99
C GLN A 392 -11.51 44.67 -10.43
N GLY A 393 -11.63 45.15 -9.19
CA GLY A 393 -12.92 45.50 -8.57
C GLY A 393 -13.61 46.72 -9.17
N SER A 394 -12.91 47.47 -10.04
CA SER A 394 -13.45 48.58 -10.84
C SER A 394 -13.66 48.22 -12.32
N SER A 395 -13.02 47.15 -12.80
CA SER A 395 -13.02 46.73 -14.20
C SER A 395 -14.41 46.28 -14.69
N LYS A 396 -15.18 45.60 -13.84
CA LYS A 396 -16.53 45.14 -14.16
C LYS A 396 -17.54 45.83 -13.25
N HIS A 397 -18.65 46.29 -13.84
CA HIS A 397 -19.79 46.80 -13.10
C HIS A 397 -20.54 45.63 -12.46
N THR A 398 -20.93 45.79 -11.20
CA THR A 398 -21.74 44.80 -10.50
C THR A 398 -23.06 45.42 -10.09
N GLU A 399 -24.17 44.82 -10.53
CA GLU A 399 -25.52 45.22 -10.16
C GLU A 399 -26.24 44.06 -9.47
N THR A 400 -26.79 44.31 -8.29
CA THR A 400 -27.44 43.30 -7.47
C THR A 400 -28.96 43.51 -7.54
N ILE A 401 -29.70 42.52 -8.02
CA ILE A 401 -31.16 42.58 -8.18
C ILE A 401 -31.83 41.59 -7.24
N SER A 402 -32.79 42.06 -6.44
CA SER A 402 -33.61 41.20 -5.60
C SER A 402 -34.61 40.41 -6.44
N ILE A 403 -34.70 39.09 -6.20
CA ILE A 403 -35.75 38.27 -6.82
C ILE A 403 -37.08 38.61 -6.14
N PRO A 404 -38.14 38.97 -6.90
CA PRO A 404 -39.45 39.22 -6.34
C PRO A 404 -40.07 37.95 -5.74
N SER A 405 -40.84 38.10 -4.66
CA SER A 405 -41.50 36.99 -3.98
C SER A 405 -42.62 36.38 -4.84
N PRO A 406 -42.79 35.05 -4.93
CA PRO A 406 -42.04 34.00 -4.23
C PRO A 406 -40.67 33.74 -4.88
N SER A 407 -39.61 33.99 -4.11
CA SER A 407 -38.22 33.97 -4.59
C SER A 407 -37.64 32.56 -4.68
N GLY A 408 -38.10 31.62 -3.84
CA GLY A 408 -37.57 30.25 -3.74
C GLY A 408 -37.69 29.43 -5.05
N PRO A 409 -38.92 29.18 -5.55
CA PRO A 409 -39.11 28.35 -6.75
C PRO A 409 -38.46 28.95 -7.99
N ILE A 410 -38.50 30.28 -8.13
CA ILE A 410 -37.92 30.99 -9.27
C ILE A 410 -36.38 30.92 -9.22
N CYS A 411 -35.78 31.09 -8.04
CA CYS A 411 -34.33 30.97 -7.90
C CYS A 411 -33.87 29.54 -8.18
N GLU A 412 -34.58 28.54 -7.66
CA GLU A 412 -34.29 27.13 -7.92
C GLU A 412 -34.37 26.83 -9.42
N TYR A 413 -35.41 27.31 -10.12
CA TYR A 413 -35.50 27.20 -11.58
C TYR A 413 -34.26 27.75 -12.30
N LEU A 414 -33.83 28.97 -11.95
CA LEU A 414 -32.69 29.62 -12.59
C LEU A 414 -31.38 28.86 -12.37
N VAL A 415 -31.21 28.27 -11.18
CA VAL A 415 -30.03 27.46 -10.82
C VAL A 415 -30.08 26.10 -11.53
N THR A 416 -31.18 25.35 -11.36
CA THR A 416 -31.33 23.98 -11.86
C THR A 416 -31.28 23.89 -13.39
N THR A 417 -31.78 24.90 -14.10
CA THR A 417 -31.71 24.94 -15.57
C THR A 417 -30.41 25.53 -16.11
N ALA A 418 -29.49 25.94 -15.22
CA ALA A 418 -28.32 26.74 -15.56
C ALA A 418 -28.71 27.90 -16.50
N TYR A 419 -29.84 28.56 -16.23
CA TYR A 419 -30.49 29.50 -17.14
C TYR A 419 -29.50 30.57 -17.64
N PHE A 420 -28.68 31.08 -16.73
CA PHE A 420 -27.69 32.10 -17.03
C PHE A 420 -26.57 31.61 -17.96
N GLY A 421 -26.15 30.36 -17.86
CA GLY A 421 -25.14 29.79 -18.77
C GLY A 421 -25.73 29.36 -20.11
N SER A 422 -26.76 28.51 -20.08
CA SER A 422 -27.23 27.77 -21.24
C SER A 422 -28.21 28.54 -22.14
N ILE A 423 -29.05 29.39 -21.56
CA ILE A 423 -30.14 30.09 -22.27
C ILE A 423 -29.80 31.56 -22.45
N TRP A 424 -29.23 32.16 -21.42
CA TRP A 424 -29.02 33.61 -21.35
C TRP A 424 -27.62 34.04 -21.81
N GLY A 425 -26.57 33.25 -21.54
CA GLY A 425 -25.20 33.51 -21.99
C GLY A 425 -25.08 33.75 -23.51
N PRO A 426 -25.74 32.97 -24.38
CA PRO A 426 -25.77 33.23 -25.83
C PRO A 426 -26.48 34.53 -26.23
N LYS A 427 -27.43 35.00 -25.40
CA LYS A 427 -28.24 36.20 -25.67
C LYS A 427 -27.54 37.48 -25.21
N PHE A 428 -26.72 37.40 -24.15
CA PHE A 428 -25.98 38.53 -23.57
C PHE A 428 -24.51 38.16 -23.31
N PRO A 429 -23.65 38.18 -24.33
CA PRO A 429 -22.24 37.88 -24.16
C PRO A 429 -21.55 38.95 -23.30
N GLY A 430 -20.71 38.53 -22.34
CA GLY A 430 -19.90 39.42 -21.52
C GLY A 430 -20.57 39.96 -20.25
N VAL A 431 -21.78 39.48 -19.93
CA VAL A 431 -22.40 39.68 -18.62
C VAL A 431 -22.54 38.30 -17.99
N ASP A 432 -22.10 38.15 -16.74
CA ASP A 432 -22.26 36.93 -15.94
C ASP A 432 -23.31 37.19 -14.86
N ALA A 433 -24.11 36.18 -14.50
CA ALA A 433 -25.17 36.30 -13.53
C ALA A 433 -25.11 35.17 -12.51
N TYR A 434 -25.11 35.56 -11.23
CA TYR A 434 -24.90 34.65 -10.12
C TYR A 434 -26.07 34.73 -9.13
N PRO A 435 -26.96 33.73 -9.12
CA PRO A 435 -28.00 33.64 -8.10
C PRO A 435 -27.39 33.31 -6.73
N VAL A 436 -27.77 34.07 -5.70
CA VAL A 436 -27.24 33.98 -4.33
C VAL A 436 -28.38 33.91 -3.32
N PRO A 437 -28.37 32.95 -2.40
CA PRO A 437 -29.26 32.97 -1.25
C PRO A 437 -28.83 34.07 -0.28
N ARG A 438 -29.77 34.92 0.17
CA ARG A 438 -29.52 35.99 1.17
C ARG A 438 -30.63 35.97 2.22
N GLY A 439 -30.38 35.30 3.34
CA GLY A 439 -31.36 35.12 4.41
C GLY A 439 -32.62 34.41 3.91
N LYS A 440 -33.80 35.06 4.02
CA LYS A 440 -35.09 34.55 3.52
C LYS A 440 -35.38 34.89 2.05
N GLY A 441 -34.48 35.59 1.38
CA GLY A 441 -34.61 36.03 -0.02
C GLY A 441 -33.54 35.46 -0.92
N HIS A 442 -33.74 35.62 -2.23
CA HIS A 442 -32.73 35.31 -3.24
C HIS A 442 -32.42 36.60 -4.00
N VAL A 443 -31.15 36.76 -4.37
CA VAL A 443 -30.63 37.94 -5.06
C VAL A 443 -29.78 37.46 -6.21
N ILE A 444 -29.74 38.18 -7.32
CA ILE A 444 -28.87 37.85 -8.45
C ILE A 444 -27.88 38.98 -8.61
N ASP A 445 -26.60 38.63 -8.57
CA ASP A 445 -25.52 39.56 -8.86
C ASP A 445 -25.14 39.44 -10.33
N PHE A 446 -25.28 40.54 -11.06
CA PHE A 446 -24.85 40.69 -12.44
C PHE A 446 -23.50 41.34 -12.49
N VAL A 447 -22.59 40.76 -13.28
CA VAL A 447 -21.20 41.20 -13.41
C VAL A 447 -20.92 41.42 -14.90
N GLY A 448 -20.66 42.66 -15.32
CA GLY A 448 -20.41 42.96 -16.73
C GLY A 448 -20.12 44.43 -17.01
N GLU A 449 -20.07 44.82 -18.27
CA GLU A 449 -19.93 46.23 -18.65
C GLU A 449 -21.22 47.02 -18.34
N LYS A 450 -21.08 48.26 -17.86
CA LYS A 450 -22.22 49.06 -17.38
C LYS A 450 -23.33 49.23 -18.42
N ASP A 451 -22.97 49.41 -19.68
CA ASP A 451 -23.93 49.60 -20.77
C ASP A 451 -24.66 48.31 -21.17
N ALA A 452 -24.07 47.14 -20.84
CA ALA A 452 -24.64 45.82 -21.11
C ALA A 452 -25.59 45.33 -19.98
N VAL A 453 -25.42 45.80 -18.74
CA VAL A 453 -26.22 45.36 -17.59
C VAL A 453 -27.64 45.98 -17.58
N ALA A 454 -27.80 47.23 -18.03
CA ALA A 454 -29.10 47.90 -18.06
C ALA A 454 -30.22 47.20 -18.89
N PRO A 455 -29.97 46.70 -20.12
CA PRO A 455 -30.99 45.94 -20.86
C PRO A 455 -31.27 44.57 -20.23
N VAL A 456 -30.28 43.96 -19.57
CA VAL A 456 -30.41 42.67 -18.86
C VAL A 456 -31.41 42.78 -17.72
N VAL A 457 -31.30 43.82 -16.90
CA VAL A 457 -32.21 44.08 -15.77
C VAL A 457 -33.68 44.15 -16.25
N LYS A 458 -33.92 44.75 -17.43
CA LYS A 458 -35.27 44.85 -18.01
C LYS A 458 -35.81 43.51 -18.49
N ASP A 459 -34.98 42.72 -19.17
CA ASP A 459 -35.35 41.39 -19.67
C ASP A 459 -35.61 40.41 -18.50
N LEU A 460 -34.80 40.49 -17.44
CA LEU A 460 -34.98 39.70 -16.22
C LEU A 460 -36.27 40.03 -15.48
N ASN A 461 -36.60 41.32 -15.34
CA ASN A 461 -37.87 41.73 -14.73
C ASN A 461 -39.08 41.22 -15.51
N LYS A 462 -38.98 41.17 -16.84
CA LYS A 462 -40.00 40.55 -17.70
C LYS A 462 -40.08 39.03 -17.47
N LEU A 463 -38.93 38.36 -17.42
CA LEU A 463 -38.84 36.93 -17.11
C LEU A 463 -39.47 36.61 -15.75
N PHE A 464 -39.24 37.42 -14.72
CA PHE A 464 -39.89 37.25 -13.42
C PHE A 464 -41.41 37.39 -13.49
N GLN A 465 -41.93 38.31 -14.30
CA GLN A 465 -43.37 38.44 -14.51
C GLN A 465 -43.95 37.23 -15.26
N ASP A 466 -43.21 36.66 -16.19
CA ASP A 466 -43.61 35.49 -16.97
C ASP A 466 -43.52 34.19 -16.15
N LEU A 467 -42.50 34.07 -15.28
CA LEU A 467 -42.31 32.96 -14.33
C LEU A 467 -43.24 33.05 -13.12
N ALA A 468 -43.75 34.24 -12.79
CA ALA A 468 -44.67 34.43 -11.68
C ALA A 468 -45.97 33.62 -11.89
N GLY A 469 -46.09 32.52 -11.16
CA GLY A 469 -47.21 31.57 -11.25
C GLY A 469 -47.02 30.45 -12.27
N SER A 470 -45.88 30.39 -12.96
CA SER A 470 -45.48 29.31 -13.87
C SER A 470 -44.59 28.27 -13.18
N VAL A 471 -44.03 28.60 -12.02
CA VAL A 471 -43.12 27.72 -11.26
C VAL A 471 -43.72 27.36 -9.91
N ARG A 472 -43.58 26.10 -9.50
CA ARG A 472 -44.03 25.60 -8.20
C ARG A 472 -43.07 24.56 -7.63
N GLN A 473 -42.82 24.62 -6.33
CA GLN A 473 -42.12 23.60 -5.57
C GLN A 473 -43.10 22.58 -4.99
N VAL A 474 -42.75 21.30 -5.05
CA VAL A 474 -43.50 20.19 -4.44
C VAL A 474 -42.57 19.43 -3.51
N GLY A 475 -42.98 19.26 -2.25
CA GLY A 475 -42.22 18.49 -1.26
C GLY A 475 -42.29 17.00 -1.56
N ILE A 476 -41.19 16.43 -2.06
CA ILE A 476 -41.03 15.00 -2.35
C ILE A 476 -39.66 14.58 -1.84
N ASP A 477 -39.62 13.53 -1.02
CA ASP A 477 -38.38 13.04 -0.44
C ASP A 477 -37.34 12.67 -1.52
N TRP A 478 -36.07 13.07 -1.31
CA TRP A 478 -35.00 12.91 -2.30
C TRP A 478 -34.75 11.45 -2.68
N LEU A 479 -34.96 10.49 -1.77
CA LEU A 479 -34.81 9.05 -2.07
C LEU A 479 -35.80 8.57 -3.14
N LEU A 480 -36.90 9.28 -3.35
CA LEU A 480 -37.91 8.92 -4.35
C LEU A 480 -37.62 9.52 -5.72
N HIS A 481 -36.69 10.48 -5.85
CA HIS A 481 -36.47 11.20 -7.11
C HIS A 481 -36.00 10.27 -8.23
N LYS A 482 -35.00 9.42 -7.95
CA LYS A 482 -34.46 8.46 -8.91
C LYS A 482 -35.45 7.35 -9.31
N PRO A 483 -36.15 6.68 -8.36
CA PRO A 483 -37.23 5.76 -8.71
C PRO A 483 -38.36 6.41 -9.52
N LEU A 484 -38.75 7.64 -9.21
CA LEU A 484 -39.81 8.36 -9.92
C LEU A 484 -39.39 8.71 -11.35
N ALA A 485 -38.19 9.26 -11.52
CA ALA A 485 -37.64 9.62 -12.82
C ALA A 485 -37.47 8.39 -13.72
N GLY A 486 -37.03 7.25 -13.16
CA GLY A 486 -36.85 6.00 -13.90
C GLY A 486 -38.17 5.30 -14.24
N LYS A 487 -38.96 4.92 -13.22
CA LYS A 487 -40.17 4.08 -13.40
C LYS A 487 -41.29 4.80 -14.14
N PHE A 488 -41.39 6.13 -14.01
CA PHE A 488 -42.48 6.92 -14.59
C PHE A 488 -42.04 7.88 -15.70
N ALA A 489 -40.88 7.66 -16.32
CA ALA A 489 -40.36 8.49 -17.42
C ALA A 489 -41.41 8.79 -18.51
N LYS A 490 -42.20 7.79 -18.93
CA LYS A 490 -43.27 7.95 -19.93
C LYS A 490 -44.43 8.83 -19.46
N LYS A 491 -44.79 8.77 -18.17
CA LYS A 491 -45.82 9.65 -17.59
C LYS A 491 -45.29 11.08 -17.44
N ILE A 492 -44.02 11.25 -17.09
CA ILE A 492 -43.36 12.56 -17.02
C ILE A 492 -43.31 13.21 -18.42
N GLU A 493 -43.00 12.44 -19.46
CA GLU A 493 -43.06 12.91 -20.86
C GLU A 493 -44.49 13.28 -21.29
N HIS A 494 -45.49 12.54 -20.78
CA HIS A 494 -46.90 12.89 -20.99
C HIS A 494 -47.26 14.23 -20.32
N PHE A 495 -46.78 14.52 -19.10
CA PHE A 495 -47.00 15.82 -18.45
C PHE A 495 -46.39 16.98 -19.25
N ARG A 496 -45.23 16.76 -19.88
CA ARG A 496 -44.63 17.71 -20.80
C ARG A 496 -45.49 17.94 -22.05
N SER A 497 -46.02 16.88 -22.62
CA SER A 497 -46.77 16.93 -23.89
C SER A 497 -48.21 17.44 -23.71
N ALA A 498 -48.92 16.99 -22.67
CA ALA A 498 -50.34 17.28 -22.44
C ALA A 498 -50.57 18.52 -21.56
N ASN A 499 -49.74 18.72 -20.54
CA ASN A 499 -49.93 19.77 -19.53
C ASN A 499 -48.89 20.90 -19.67
N HIS A 500 -47.96 20.78 -20.63
CA HIS A 500 -46.87 21.73 -20.87
C HIS A 500 -46.08 22.05 -19.61
N THR A 501 -45.93 21.05 -18.74
CA THR A 501 -45.25 21.17 -17.46
C THR A 501 -44.06 20.22 -17.45
N GLU A 502 -42.89 20.77 -17.18
CA GLU A 502 -41.63 20.06 -17.01
C GLU A 502 -41.36 19.85 -15.51
N ILE A 503 -40.78 18.70 -15.18
CA ILE A 503 -40.43 18.31 -13.81
C ILE A 503 -38.92 18.23 -13.73
N HIS A 504 -38.32 19.07 -12.88
CA HIS A 504 -36.89 19.04 -12.59
C HIS A 504 -36.66 18.42 -11.22
N PHE A 505 -35.94 17.31 -11.21
CA PHE A 505 -35.46 16.66 -10.00
C PHE A 505 -34.07 17.25 -9.66
N PRO A 506 -33.82 17.65 -8.41
CA PRO A 506 -32.49 18.04 -7.96
C PRO A 506 -31.52 16.85 -7.99
N GLU A 507 -30.23 17.15 -7.90
CA GLU A 507 -29.20 16.12 -7.82
C GLU A 507 -29.26 15.37 -6.48
N GLU A 508 -28.97 14.07 -6.50
CA GLU A 508 -29.01 13.22 -5.30
C GLU A 508 -28.03 13.69 -4.20
N SER A 509 -26.89 14.26 -4.62
CA SER A 509 -25.86 14.86 -3.76
C SER A 509 -26.37 16.02 -2.89
N ASP A 510 -27.44 16.71 -3.33
CA ASP A 510 -28.00 17.86 -2.63
C ASP A 510 -28.93 17.45 -1.47
N GLU A 511 -29.41 16.19 -1.43
CA GLU A 511 -30.35 15.66 -0.44
C GLU A 511 -31.63 16.52 -0.23
N LYS A 512 -32.03 17.28 -1.25
CA LYS A 512 -33.18 18.20 -1.19
C LYS A 512 -34.49 17.47 -1.44
N SER A 513 -35.37 17.44 -0.45
CA SER A 513 -36.72 16.86 -0.58
C SER A 513 -37.73 17.78 -1.31
N THR A 514 -37.29 18.52 -2.32
CA THR A 514 -38.13 19.42 -3.11
C THR A 514 -37.93 19.15 -4.60
N VAL A 515 -39.03 19.05 -5.34
CA VAL A 515 -39.05 18.88 -6.79
C VAL A 515 -39.67 20.12 -7.41
N LEU A 516 -39.09 20.57 -8.52
CA LEU A 516 -39.52 21.79 -9.20
C LEU A 516 -40.41 21.47 -10.39
N LEU A 517 -41.61 22.05 -10.40
CA LEU A 517 -42.54 22.02 -11.52
C LEU A 517 -42.48 23.35 -12.27
N VAL A 518 -42.26 23.30 -13.58
CA VAL A 518 -42.12 24.47 -14.44
C VAL A 518 -43.09 24.35 -15.61
N TYR A 519 -43.98 25.31 -15.76
CA TYR A 519 -44.80 25.46 -16.95
C TYR A 519 -43.97 26.09 -18.08
N ASP A 520 -44.03 25.50 -19.28
CA ASP A 520 -43.28 25.95 -20.46
C ASP A 520 -43.61 27.42 -20.82
N LEU A 521 -42.58 28.25 -20.84
CA LEU A 521 -42.68 29.68 -21.15
C LEU A 521 -42.97 29.94 -22.64
N GLY A 522 -42.78 28.96 -23.53
CA GLY A 522 -43.08 29.07 -24.95
C GLY A 522 -44.57 29.19 -25.28
N LYS A 523 -45.46 28.86 -24.33
CA LYS A 523 -46.92 28.93 -24.50
C LYS A 523 -47.53 30.03 -23.64
N ASN A 524 -48.10 31.03 -24.30
CA ASN A 524 -48.70 32.19 -23.64
C ASN A 524 -50.12 31.88 -23.14
N SER A 525 -50.22 31.32 -21.94
CA SER A 525 -51.49 30.97 -21.27
C SER A 525 -51.79 31.91 -20.09
N SER A 526 -53.06 32.06 -19.73
CA SER A 526 -53.45 32.92 -18.60
C SER A 526 -52.89 32.42 -17.26
N LYS A 527 -52.64 33.31 -16.29
CA LYS A 527 -52.17 32.96 -14.93
C LYS A 527 -53.04 31.90 -14.25
N THR A 528 -54.34 31.87 -14.57
CA THR A 528 -55.29 30.88 -14.02
C THR A 528 -55.16 29.50 -14.68
N GLU A 529 -54.84 29.45 -15.97
CA GLU A 529 -54.67 28.19 -16.71
C GLU A 529 -53.35 27.51 -16.35
N LYS A 530 -52.27 28.30 -16.23
CA LYS A 530 -50.96 27.84 -15.75
C LYS A 530 -51.09 27.15 -14.38
N LYS A 531 -51.81 27.79 -13.44
CA LYS A 531 -52.08 27.21 -12.12
C LYS A 531 -52.85 25.89 -12.21
N LYS A 532 -53.88 25.79 -13.07
CA LYS A 532 -54.64 24.55 -13.25
C LYS A 532 -53.77 23.39 -13.75
N HIS A 533 -52.90 23.64 -14.72
CA HIS A 533 -51.98 22.60 -15.22
C HIS A 533 -50.99 22.16 -14.14
N LEU A 534 -50.43 23.10 -13.38
CA LEU A 534 -49.56 22.80 -12.25
C LEU A 534 -50.28 22.03 -11.14
N ASP A 535 -51.53 22.40 -10.81
CA ASP A 535 -52.35 21.71 -9.80
C ASP A 535 -52.67 20.27 -10.23
N GLU A 536 -52.96 20.04 -11.51
CA GLU A 536 -53.21 18.71 -12.06
C GLU A 536 -51.95 17.83 -12.00
N VAL A 537 -50.82 18.35 -12.47
CA VAL A 537 -49.53 17.62 -12.44
C VAL A 537 -49.09 17.35 -11.01
N GLU A 538 -49.25 18.30 -10.09
CA GLU A 538 -48.93 18.09 -8.67
C GLU A 538 -49.81 16.98 -8.07
N ARG A 539 -51.11 16.96 -8.40
CA ARG A 539 -52.02 15.91 -7.94
C ARG A 539 -51.64 14.54 -8.48
N GLU A 540 -51.30 14.44 -9.76
CA GLU A 540 -50.86 13.19 -10.37
C GLU A 540 -49.49 12.75 -9.82
N LEU A 541 -48.55 13.67 -9.65
CA LEU A 541 -47.24 13.39 -9.05
C LEU A 541 -47.37 12.88 -7.61
N LYS A 542 -48.25 13.46 -6.79
CA LYS A 542 -48.54 12.94 -5.44
C LYS A 542 -49.13 11.53 -5.46
N LYS A 543 -49.93 11.17 -6.48
CA LYS A 543 -50.41 9.79 -6.66
C LYS A 543 -49.26 8.84 -7.02
N LEU A 544 -48.33 9.26 -7.89
CA LEU A 544 -47.15 8.46 -8.24
C LEU A 544 -46.21 8.25 -7.04
N VAL A 545 -46.05 9.27 -6.21
CA VAL A 545 -45.33 9.17 -4.93
C VAL A 545 -45.99 8.13 -4.03
N ALA A 546 -47.33 8.16 -3.90
CA ALA A 546 -48.06 7.17 -3.11
C ALA A 546 -47.93 5.74 -3.68
N GLU A 547 -47.88 5.59 -5.00
CA GLU A 547 -47.69 4.30 -5.70
C GLU A 547 -46.25 3.75 -5.53
N THR A 548 -45.25 4.63 -5.43
CA THR A 548 -43.83 4.24 -5.25
C THR A 548 -43.53 3.79 -3.83
N GLY A 549 -44.31 4.26 -2.85
CA GLY A 549 -44.22 3.88 -1.44
C GLY A 549 -43.79 5.05 -0.54
N ASN A 550 -44.20 4.98 0.73
CA ASN A 550 -43.86 6.00 1.72
C ASN A 550 -42.47 5.72 2.32
N ILE A 551 -41.62 6.75 2.35
CA ILE A 551 -40.31 6.70 2.98
C ILE A 551 -40.48 6.70 4.51
N ARG A 552 -39.86 5.74 5.18
CA ARG A 552 -39.76 5.69 6.65
C ARG A 552 -38.31 5.93 7.06
N SER A 553 -38.15 6.56 8.21
CA SER A 553 -36.85 6.76 8.85
C SER A 553 -36.87 6.03 10.19
N GLU A 554 -35.90 5.15 10.42
CA GLU A 554 -35.75 4.40 11.66
C GLU A 554 -34.33 4.61 12.22
N GLU A 555 -34.24 4.86 13.51
CA GLU A 555 -32.99 5.07 14.23
C GLU A 555 -32.65 3.81 15.05
N ILE A 556 -31.41 3.35 14.94
CA ILE A 556 -30.91 2.18 15.64
C ILE A 556 -29.71 2.60 16.49
N THR A 557 -29.76 2.34 17.80
CA THR A 557 -28.62 2.57 18.68
C THR A 557 -27.69 1.36 18.68
N VAL A 558 -26.49 1.53 18.16
CA VAL A 558 -25.41 0.53 18.12
C VAL A 558 -24.10 1.21 18.48
N ASP A 559 -23.35 0.67 19.44
CA ASP A 559 -22.03 1.20 19.84
C ASP A 559 -21.08 1.31 18.64
N LYS A 560 -20.39 2.45 18.50
CA LYS A 560 -19.43 2.80 17.44
C LYS A 560 -18.42 1.69 17.15
N LYS A 561 -18.01 0.91 18.16
CA LYS A 561 -17.08 -0.23 18.00
C LYS A 561 -17.55 -1.24 16.95
N TRP A 562 -18.86 -1.39 16.78
CA TRP A 562 -19.45 -2.35 15.84
C TRP A 562 -19.77 -1.77 14.47
N HIS A 563 -19.70 -0.45 14.30
CA HIS A 563 -20.04 0.21 13.03
C HIS A 563 -19.14 -0.28 11.89
N GLN A 564 -17.84 -0.43 12.14
CA GLN A 564 -16.90 -0.92 11.12
C GLN A 564 -17.20 -2.37 10.70
N ALA A 565 -17.65 -3.22 11.64
CA ALA A 565 -18.04 -4.60 11.34
C ALA A 565 -19.34 -4.65 10.52
N ILE A 566 -20.29 -3.74 10.78
CA ILE A 566 -21.56 -3.63 10.05
C ILE A 566 -21.34 -3.09 8.63
N ILE A 567 -20.43 -2.13 8.45
CA ILE A 567 -20.07 -1.59 7.12
C ILE A 567 -19.35 -2.66 6.29
N GLY A 568 -18.42 -3.39 6.92
CA GLY A 568 -17.60 -4.40 6.26
C GLY A 568 -16.41 -3.82 5.48
N LYS A 569 -15.49 -4.67 5.03
CA LYS A 569 -14.33 -4.24 4.21
C LYS A 569 -14.85 -3.76 2.85
N ASN A 570 -14.50 -2.53 2.45
CA ASN A 570 -15.01 -1.89 1.23
C ASN A 570 -16.54 -1.79 1.17
N GLU A 571 -17.20 -1.58 2.31
CA GLU A 571 -18.67 -1.43 2.38
C GLU A 571 -19.44 -2.67 1.88
N SER A 572 -18.82 -3.85 1.89
CA SER A 572 -19.43 -5.07 1.35
C SER A 572 -20.75 -5.45 2.03
N ASN A 573 -20.80 -5.30 3.37
CA ASN A 573 -21.99 -5.63 4.15
C ASN A 573 -23.06 -4.57 3.98
N LEU A 574 -22.67 -3.29 3.91
CA LEU A 574 -23.57 -2.17 3.63
C LEU A 574 -24.21 -2.31 2.26
N ASN A 575 -23.44 -2.58 1.21
CA ASN A 575 -23.96 -2.79 -0.14
C ASN A 575 -24.88 -4.01 -0.22
N ALA A 576 -24.59 -5.08 0.53
CA ALA A 576 -25.47 -6.26 0.59
C ALA A 576 -26.82 -5.95 1.26
N ILE A 577 -26.84 -5.03 2.24
CA ILE A 577 -28.07 -4.58 2.92
C ILE A 577 -28.86 -3.61 2.04
N VAL A 578 -28.19 -2.66 1.40
CA VAL A 578 -28.79 -1.64 0.53
C VAL A 578 -29.32 -2.26 -0.78
N GLY A 579 -28.66 -3.31 -1.27
CA GLY A 579 -29.03 -3.98 -2.52
C GLY A 579 -28.67 -3.18 -3.77
N GLU A 580 -28.89 -3.78 -4.95
CA GLU A 580 -28.53 -3.19 -6.25
C GLU A 580 -29.33 -1.92 -6.58
N ASP A 581 -30.54 -1.78 -6.02
CA ASP A 581 -31.47 -0.70 -6.35
C ASP A 581 -31.13 0.64 -5.68
N LYS A 582 -30.18 0.67 -4.72
CA LYS A 582 -29.76 1.86 -3.96
C LYS A 582 -30.92 2.72 -3.44
N THR A 583 -32.02 2.10 -3.03
CA THR A 583 -33.23 2.79 -2.52
C THR A 583 -33.16 3.10 -1.03
N LEU A 584 -32.13 2.60 -0.35
CA LEU A 584 -31.89 2.76 1.07
C LEU A 584 -30.72 3.71 1.33
N SER A 585 -30.95 4.73 2.16
CA SER A 585 -29.90 5.57 2.71
C SER A 585 -29.62 5.13 4.15
N ILE A 586 -28.42 4.60 4.40
CA ILE A 586 -27.96 4.21 5.73
C ILE A 586 -26.79 5.11 6.12
N LYS A 587 -26.93 5.87 7.21
CA LYS A 587 -25.90 6.78 7.71
C LYS A 587 -25.51 6.41 9.13
N PHE A 588 -24.22 6.54 9.46
CA PHE A 588 -23.65 6.11 10.73
C PHE A 588 -23.12 7.31 11.54
N GLY A 589 -23.39 7.34 12.84
CA GLY A 589 -22.84 8.31 13.79
C GLY A 589 -23.01 9.76 13.35
N SER A 590 -21.91 10.51 13.28
CA SER A 590 -21.89 11.93 12.88
C SER A 590 -22.33 12.20 11.44
N GLN A 591 -22.37 11.17 10.58
CA GLN A 591 -22.92 11.28 9.23
C GLN A 591 -24.45 11.17 9.22
N ALA A 592 -25.06 10.60 10.26
CA ALA A 592 -26.51 10.56 10.42
C ALA A 592 -27.04 11.97 10.75
N LYS A 593 -27.12 12.83 9.74
CA LYS A 593 -27.77 14.13 9.83
C LYS A 593 -29.23 13.98 9.43
N LEU A 594 -30.14 14.41 10.30
CA LEU A 594 -31.56 14.54 9.98
C LEU A 594 -31.83 16.04 9.82
N ASN A 595 -32.09 16.48 8.59
CA ASN A 595 -32.43 17.88 8.26
C ASN A 595 -31.47 18.96 8.83
N GLY A 596 -30.15 18.70 8.80
CA GLY A 596 -29.13 19.70 9.12
C GLY A 596 -28.90 19.97 10.61
N ASP A 597 -29.55 19.25 11.53
CA ASP A 597 -29.26 19.34 12.96
C ASP A 597 -28.31 18.23 13.41
N ASN A 598 -27.29 18.59 14.20
CA ASN A 598 -26.14 17.74 14.52
C ASN A 598 -26.32 17.00 15.87
N SER A 599 -27.57 16.68 16.23
CA SER A 599 -27.94 16.23 17.58
C SER A 599 -27.91 14.71 17.79
N LEU A 600 -27.44 13.93 16.80
CA LEU A 600 -27.41 12.46 16.90
C LEU A 600 -26.07 11.98 17.46
N SER A 601 -26.13 11.01 18.37
CA SER A 601 -24.94 10.46 19.04
C SER A 601 -24.12 9.60 18.08
N GLU A 602 -22.81 9.49 18.33
CA GLU A 602 -21.91 8.68 17.49
C GLU A 602 -22.29 7.19 17.43
N ASP A 603 -23.14 6.72 18.34
CA ASP A 603 -23.66 5.36 18.44
C ASP A 603 -25.00 5.17 17.72
N THR A 604 -25.43 6.13 16.89
CA THR A 604 -26.72 6.05 16.18
C THR A 604 -26.54 5.74 14.71
N ILE A 605 -27.32 4.80 14.19
CA ILE A 605 -27.43 4.47 12.77
C ILE A 605 -28.82 4.91 12.30
N LEU A 606 -28.86 5.76 11.29
CA LEU A 606 -30.10 6.24 10.68
C LEU A 606 -30.34 5.50 9.36
N VAL A 607 -31.45 4.77 9.28
CA VAL A 607 -31.89 4.05 8.08
C VAL A 607 -33.10 4.76 7.50
N ARG A 608 -33.01 5.24 6.25
CA ARG A 608 -34.12 5.86 5.51
C ARG A 608 -34.38 5.11 4.21
N GLY A 609 -35.66 4.91 3.89
CA GLY A 609 -36.07 4.31 2.63
C GLY A 609 -37.49 3.75 2.65
N PRO A 610 -37.87 2.93 1.65
CA PRO A 610 -39.17 2.26 1.63
C PRO A 610 -39.38 1.41 2.88
N GLY A 611 -40.58 1.44 3.47
CA GLY A 611 -40.84 0.76 4.75
C GLY A 611 -40.54 -0.74 4.78
N SER A 612 -40.71 -1.45 3.65
CA SER A 612 -40.32 -2.87 3.50
C SER A 612 -38.82 -3.07 3.65
N ASP A 613 -38.05 -2.20 3.00
CA ASP A 613 -36.60 -2.31 2.87
C ASP A 613 -35.93 -1.84 4.17
N VAL A 614 -36.49 -0.81 4.82
CA VAL A 614 -36.06 -0.35 6.15
C VAL A 614 -36.20 -1.48 7.18
N THR A 615 -37.33 -2.19 7.20
CA THR A 615 -37.55 -3.30 8.14
C THR A 615 -36.50 -4.41 7.94
N ARG A 616 -36.23 -4.78 6.68
CA ARG A 616 -35.20 -5.77 6.32
C ARG A 616 -33.80 -5.31 6.72
N ALA A 617 -33.47 -4.04 6.45
CA ALA A 617 -32.17 -3.47 6.75
C ALA A 617 -31.92 -3.38 8.25
N VAL A 618 -32.92 -2.97 9.04
CA VAL A 618 -32.86 -2.91 10.50
C VAL A 618 -32.61 -4.30 11.09
N GLU A 619 -33.31 -5.32 10.59
CA GLU A 619 -33.11 -6.70 11.04
C GLU A 619 -31.70 -7.21 10.69
N ALA A 620 -31.22 -6.94 9.47
CA ALA A 620 -29.86 -7.32 9.06
C ALA A 620 -28.77 -6.61 9.87
N ILE A 621 -28.94 -5.32 10.16
CA ILE A 621 -28.00 -4.53 10.99
C ILE A 621 -27.95 -5.09 12.41
N LYS A 622 -29.11 -5.40 13.01
CA LYS A 622 -29.18 -6.03 14.34
C LYS A 622 -28.48 -7.38 14.35
N GLN A 623 -28.73 -8.23 13.35
CA GLN A 623 -28.07 -9.53 13.23
C GLN A 623 -26.55 -9.41 13.04
N LEU A 624 -26.06 -8.46 12.24
CA LEU A 624 -24.62 -8.23 12.08
C LEU A 624 -23.98 -7.69 13.36
N ALA A 625 -24.66 -6.79 14.07
CA ALA A 625 -24.19 -6.28 15.35
C ALA A 625 -24.10 -7.41 16.40
N GLU A 626 -25.09 -8.31 16.44
CA GLU A 626 -25.05 -9.49 17.32
C GLU A 626 -23.96 -10.48 16.93
N LYS A 627 -23.80 -10.77 15.63
CA LYS A 627 -22.70 -11.62 15.13
C LYS A 627 -21.34 -11.04 15.50
N ALA A 628 -21.13 -9.74 15.31
CA ALA A 628 -19.86 -9.10 15.65
C ALA A 628 -19.59 -9.14 17.16
N LYS A 629 -20.62 -8.90 17.99
CA LYS A 629 -20.53 -9.07 19.45
C LYS A 629 -20.17 -10.51 19.84
N ASN A 630 -20.81 -11.49 19.22
CA ASN A 630 -20.55 -12.90 19.50
C ASN A 630 -19.15 -13.32 19.04
N ASP A 631 -18.71 -12.88 17.87
CA ASP A 631 -17.38 -13.18 17.33
C ASP A 631 -16.25 -12.60 18.20
N GLU A 632 -16.41 -11.39 18.76
CA GLU A 632 -15.44 -10.81 19.69
C GLU A 632 -15.38 -11.60 21.01
N VAL A 633 -16.55 -11.97 21.55
CA VAL A 633 -16.64 -12.77 22.77
C VAL A 633 -16.04 -14.16 22.55
N GLU A 634 -16.30 -14.78 21.41
CA GLU A 634 -15.79 -16.10 21.06
C GLU A 634 -14.29 -16.08 20.75
N SER A 635 -13.79 -15.05 20.07
CA SER A 635 -12.36 -14.90 19.76
C SER A 635 -11.52 -14.52 20.99
N SER A 636 -12.14 -13.91 22.01
CA SER A 636 -11.50 -13.60 23.30
C SER A 636 -11.46 -14.77 24.28
N TYR A 637 -11.91 -15.96 23.89
CA TYR A 637 -11.89 -17.12 24.78
C TYR A 637 -10.45 -17.55 25.10
N VAL A 638 -10.18 -17.69 26.40
CA VAL A 638 -8.86 -18.05 26.93
C VAL A 638 -8.96 -19.39 27.66
N THR A 639 -8.16 -20.36 27.25
CA THR A 639 -8.01 -21.63 27.97
C THR A 639 -6.59 -21.78 28.48
N VAL A 640 -6.46 -22.14 29.76
CA VAL A 640 -5.18 -22.40 30.42
C VAL A 640 -5.10 -23.86 30.82
N PHE A 641 -3.94 -24.48 30.63
CA PHE A 641 -3.63 -25.83 31.11
C PHE A 641 -2.12 -26.02 31.29
N ASP A 642 -1.75 -27.04 32.04
CA ASP A 642 -0.37 -27.28 32.46
C ASP A 642 0.21 -28.49 31.74
N ILE A 643 1.47 -28.39 31.30
CA ILE A 643 2.23 -29.51 30.74
C ILE A 643 3.55 -29.72 31.50
N PRO A 644 4.06 -30.95 31.62
CA PRO A 644 5.37 -31.18 32.23
C PRO A 644 6.49 -30.51 31.41
N ARG A 645 7.45 -29.87 32.09
CA ARG A 645 8.53 -29.10 31.46
C ARG A 645 9.42 -29.91 30.51
N GLU A 646 9.55 -31.22 30.78
CA GLU A 646 10.32 -32.16 29.96
C GLU A 646 9.74 -32.30 28.54
N TYR A 647 8.40 -32.24 28.43
CA TYR A 647 7.68 -32.33 27.17
C TYR A 647 7.41 -30.96 26.53
N ALA A 648 7.40 -29.87 27.31
CA ALA A 648 7.18 -28.51 26.80
C ALA A 648 8.14 -28.14 25.64
N ARG A 649 9.44 -28.47 25.77
CA ARG A 649 10.43 -28.24 24.70
C ARG A 649 10.13 -29.04 23.43
N HIS A 650 9.57 -30.24 23.58
CA HIS A 650 9.20 -31.11 22.47
C HIS A 650 7.88 -30.69 21.80
N VAL A 651 6.93 -30.15 22.58
CA VAL A 651 5.67 -29.56 22.08
C VAL A 651 5.93 -28.28 21.29
N VAL A 652 6.89 -27.45 21.73
CA VAL A 652 7.31 -26.22 21.03
C VAL A 652 7.92 -26.54 19.66
N GLY A 653 8.75 -27.59 19.59
CA GLY A 653 9.49 -27.98 18.40
C GLY A 653 10.70 -27.07 18.10
N SER A 654 11.57 -27.50 17.19
CA SER A 654 12.76 -26.74 16.80
C SER A 654 12.38 -25.34 16.27
N GLY A 655 12.76 -24.29 17.00
CA GLY A 655 12.44 -22.91 16.62
C GLY A 655 10.95 -22.54 16.72
N GLY A 656 10.16 -23.26 17.52
CA GLY A 656 8.73 -22.98 17.69
C GLY A 656 7.84 -23.53 16.57
N SER A 657 8.35 -24.39 15.69
CA SER A 657 7.63 -24.92 14.53
C SER A 657 6.35 -25.68 14.89
N GLY A 658 6.31 -26.37 16.03
CA GLY A 658 5.14 -27.15 16.47
C GLY A 658 3.97 -26.25 16.82
N ILE A 659 4.25 -25.21 17.61
CA ILE A 659 3.26 -24.20 17.97
C ILE A 659 2.89 -23.32 16.78
N ASN A 660 3.86 -22.97 15.92
CA ASN A 660 3.57 -22.13 14.76
C ASN A 660 2.60 -22.83 13.79
N LYS A 661 2.69 -24.17 13.64
CA LYS A 661 1.70 -24.96 12.89
C LYS A 661 0.32 -24.94 13.54
N LEU A 662 0.22 -25.01 14.87
CA LEU A 662 -1.06 -24.92 15.58
C LEU A 662 -1.66 -23.51 15.47
N ARG A 663 -0.83 -22.46 15.55
CA ARG A 663 -1.24 -21.06 15.34
C ARG A 663 -1.79 -20.84 13.94
N GLU A 664 -1.12 -21.38 12.92
CA GLU A 664 -1.52 -21.21 11.51
C GLU A 664 -2.74 -22.05 11.13
N GLN A 665 -2.87 -23.29 11.66
CA GLN A 665 -3.98 -24.17 11.31
C GLN A 665 -5.29 -23.83 12.03
N LEU A 666 -5.22 -23.37 13.28
CA LEU A 666 -6.38 -23.15 14.13
C LEU A 666 -6.66 -21.66 14.39
N ASP A 667 -5.80 -20.76 13.90
CA ASP A 667 -5.89 -19.31 14.11
C ASP A 667 -6.05 -18.94 15.60
N VAL A 668 -5.19 -19.55 16.43
CA VAL A 668 -5.15 -19.35 17.88
C VAL A 668 -3.78 -18.82 18.30
N LYS A 669 -3.74 -17.93 19.29
CA LYS A 669 -2.50 -17.46 19.91
C LYS A 669 -2.19 -18.30 21.15
N VAL A 670 -1.08 -19.03 21.06
CA VAL A 670 -0.59 -19.95 22.12
C VAL A 670 0.63 -19.34 22.78
N ASP A 671 0.51 -18.91 24.03
CA ASP A 671 1.61 -18.40 24.85
C ASP A 671 2.03 -19.48 25.87
N LEU A 672 3.33 -19.75 25.96
CA LEU A 672 3.90 -20.64 26.97
C LEU A 672 4.73 -19.82 27.94
N ASN A 673 4.33 -19.81 29.20
CA ASN A 673 5.10 -19.22 30.28
C ASN A 673 5.80 -20.35 31.04
N ASP A 674 7.13 -20.32 31.02
CA ASP A 674 7.94 -21.11 31.94
C ASP A 674 7.94 -20.32 33.25
N ASP A 675 7.06 -20.66 34.19
CA ASP A 675 7.14 -20.10 35.54
C ASP A 675 8.39 -20.67 36.20
N GLU A 676 9.46 -19.86 36.22
CA GLU A 676 10.47 -20.00 37.25
C GLU A 676 9.80 -19.61 38.56
N GLU A 677 9.58 -20.58 39.46
CA GLU A 677 9.33 -20.30 40.87
C GLU A 677 10.44 -19.35 41.34
N LYS A 678 10.11 -18.06 41.43
CA LYS A 678 10.80 -17.15 42.33
C LYS A 678 10.47 -17.62 43.74
N GLU A 679 11.22 -18.59 44.24
CA GLU A 679 11.34 -18.82 45.67
C GLU A 679 11.95 -17.56 46.30
N GLY A 680 11.09 -16.71 46.84
CA GLY A 680 11.46 -15.86 47.97
C GLY A 680 11.74 -16.77 49.17
N ALA A 681 12.91 -16.57 49.76
CA ALA A 681 13.42 -17.26 50.93
C ALA A 681 12.37 -17.46 52.03
N ASP A 682 12.20 -18.70 52.51
CA ASP A 682 12.60 -19.12 53.85
C ASP A 682 12.26 -20.60 54.14
N GLY A 683 13.23 -21.33 54.70
CA GLY A 683 12.97 -22.37 55.70
C GLY A 683 12.54 -23.79 55.27
N LYS A 684 13.54 -24.68 55.08
CA LYS A 684 13.56 -26.12 55.46
C LYS A 684 12.23 -26.91 55.39
N LYS A 685 12.14 -27.84 54.42
CA LYS A 685 11.86 -29.27 54.70
C LYS A 685 12.18 -30.16 53.49
N LYS A 686 13.03 -31.17 53.73
CA LYS A 686 13.38 -32.24 52.79
C LYS A 686 12.13 -33.04 52.39
N GLY A 687 11.99 -33.29 51.08
CA GLY A 687 11.38 -34.52 50.57
C GLY A 687 10.14 -34.38 49.70
N LYS A 688 10.27 -33.87 48.46
CA LYS A 688 9.56 -34.38 47.26
C LYS A 688 10.14 -33.69 46.02
N LYS A 689 10.58 -34.45 44.99
CA LYS A 689 10.95 -33.89 43.68
C LYS A 689 9.73 -33.17 43.11
N SER A 690 9.77 -31.83 43.02
CA SER A 690 8.75 -31.06 42.30
C SER A 690 9.00 -31.20 40.81
N THR A 691 8.09 -31.86 40.11
CA THR A 691 8.03 -31.92 38.65
C THR A 691 7.72 -30.50 38.16
N ALA A 692 8.69 -29.80 37.57
CA ALA A 692 8.48 -28.47 37.02
C ALA A 692 7.39 -28.51 35.93
N LYS A 693 6.35 -27.68 36.08
CA LYS A 693 5.22 -27.56 35.14
C LYS A 693 5.36 -26.25 34.36
N THR A 694 5.04 -26.28 33.08
CA THR A 694 4.99 -25.09 32.21
C THR A 694 3.52 -24.75 31.95
N HIS A 695 3.15 -23.48 32.10
CA HIS A 695 1.78 -23.00 31.91
C HIS A 695 1.54 -22.62 30.44
N VAL A 696 0.54 -23.24 29.81
CA VAL A 696 0.13 -22.96 28.43
C VAL A 696 -1.17 -22.17 28.43
N LYS A 697 -1.13 -20.95 27.86
CA LYS A 697 -2.29 -20.09 27.66
C LYS A 697 -2.64 -20.04 26.17
N ILE A 698 -3.82 -20.52 25.81
CA ILE A 698 -4.35 -20.44 24.44
C ILE A 698 -5.46 -19.39 24.40
N THR A 699 -5.38 -18.47 23.45
CA THR A 699 -6.36 -17.41 23.20
C THR A 699 -6.86 -17.51 21.76
N GLY A 700 -8.18 -17.49 21.56
CA GLY A 700 -8.79 -17.57 20.24
C GLY A 700 -10.21 -18.15 20.30
N ARG A 701 -10.80 -18.43 19.13
CA ARG A 701 -12.15 -19.01 19.02
C ARG A 701 -12.30 -20.25 19.90
N LYS A 702 -13.38 -20.34 20.69
CA LYS A 702 -13.62 -21.44 21.63
C LYS A 702 -13.39 -22.83 21.04
N ALA A 703 -14.00 -23.14 19.89
CA ALA A 703 -13.84 -24.43 19.22
C ALA A 703 -12.37 -24.72 18.85
N ASN A 704 -11.66 -23.72 18.34
CA ASN A 704 -10.27 -23.85 17.90
C ASN A 704 -9.30 -23.94 19.08
N ALA A 705 -9.55 -23.20 20.16
CA ALA A 705 -8.76 -23.23 21.38
C ALA A 705 -8.86 -24.58 22.10
N ASP A 706 -10.07 -25.15 22.16
CA ASP A 706 -10.30 -26.48 22.74
C ASP A 706 -9.65 -27.59 21.89
N GLU A 707 -9.70 -27.48 20.55
CA GLU A 707 -9.02 -28.40 19.65
C GLU A 707 -7.49 -28.31 19.80
N ALA A 708 -6.94 -27.09 19.89
CA ALA A 708 -5.52 -26.85 20.10
C ALA A 708 -5.03 -27.46 21.42
N LYS A 709 -5.80 -27.29 22.51
CA LYS A 709 -5.54 -27.92 23.81
C LYS A 709 -5.51 -29.45 23.68
N LYS A 710 -6.49 -30.04 23.00
CA LYS A 710 -6.57 -31.50 22.79
C LYS A 710 -5.36 -32.03 22.01
N ARG A 711 -4.94 -31.33 20.95
CA ARG A 711 -3.76 -31.73 20.15
C ARG A 711 -2.45 -31.63 20.94
N ILE A 712 -2.30 -30.60 21.78
CA ILE A 712 -1.11 -30.46 22.64
C ILE A 712 -1.07 -31.57 23.70
N LEU A 713 -2.19 -31.87 24.36
CA LEU A 713 -2.27 -32.93 25.35
C LEU A 713 -1.97 -34.31 24.73
N ALA A 714 -2.53 -34.62 23.56
CA ALA A 714 -2.26 -35.87 22.85
C ALA A 714 -0.77 -36.00 22.46
N GLN A 715 -0.11 -34.88 22.12
CA GLN A 715 1.32 -34.88 21.83
C GLN A 715 2.16 -35.13 23.09
N VAL A 716 1.73 -34.62 24.25
CA VAL A 716 2.40 -34.88 25.53
C VAL A 716 2.22 -36.33 25.95
N GLU A 717 1.02 -36.89 25.86
CA GLU A 717 0.73 -38.29 26.17
C GLU A 717 1.57 -39.24 25.32
N ARG A 718 1.69 -38.97 24.00
CA ARG A 718 2.58 -39.74 23.11
C ARG A 718 4.05 -39.70 23.55
N LEU A 719 4.50 -38.59 24.15
CA LEU A 719 5.87 -38.45 24.65
C LEU A 719 6.06 -39.07 26.04
N GLU A 720 4.99 -39.20 26.83
CA GLU A 720 4.99 -39.92 28.11
C GLU A 720 5.13 -41.43 27.90
N ASP A 721 4.58 -41.96 26.80
CA ASP A 721 4.70 -43.38 26.42
C ASP A 721 6.08 -43.77 25.84
N GLU A 722 6.95 -42.81 25.50
CA GLU A 722 8.28 -43.07 24.97
C GLU A 722 9.24 -43.57 26.08
N THR A 723 9.56 -44.87 26.06
CA THR A 723 10.53 -45.49 26.99
C THR A 723 11.94 -45.57 26.40
N THR A 724 12.97 -45.33 27.21
CA THR A 724 14.38 -45.42 26.79
C THR A 724 15.08 -46.60 27.46
N GLU A 725 15.60 -47.55 26.67
CA GLU A 725 16.39 -48.69 27.16
C GLU A 725 17.87 -48.55 26.75
N ILE A 726 18.79 -48.71 27.71
CA ILE A 726 20.25 -48.56 27.47
C ILE A 726 20.90 -49.93 27.33
N LEU A 727 21.34 -50.28 26.11
CA LEU A 727 22.05 -51.53 25.83
C LEU A 727 23.58 -51.33 25.87
N LYS A 728 24.28 -52.13 26.69
CA LYS A 728 25.74 -52.12 26.76
C LYS A 728 26.35 -53.00 25.66
N ILE A 729 26.81 -52.39 24.58
CA ILE A 729 27.42 -53.08 23.45
C ILE A 729 28.91 -52.73 23.38
N PRO A 730 29.84 -53.72 23.26
CA PRO A 730 31.25 -53.44 23.07
C PRO A 730 31.54 -52.63 21.79
N ASN A 731 32.46 -51.65 21.87
CA ASN A 731 32.79 -50.70 20.80
C ASN A 731 33.16 -51.37 19.45
N LYS A 732 33.72 -52.59 19.49
CA LYS A 732 34.04 -53.40 18.31
C LYS A 732 32.83 -53.68 17.40
N TYR A 733 31.62 -53.67 17.95
CA TYR A 733 30.38 -53.94 17.20
C TYR A 733 29.64 -52.66 16.78
N HIS A 734 30.08 -51.48 17.22
CA HIS A 734 29.39 -50.22 16.92
C HIS A 734 29.48 -49.89 15.42
N SER A 735 30.63 -50.07 14.79
CA SER A 735 30.79 -49.81 13.34
C SER A 735 29.91 -50.73 12.47
N GLY A 736 29.73 -51.99 12.87
CA GLY A 736 28.86 -52.95 12.20
C GLY A 736 27.37 -52.66 12.39
N LEU A 737 26.98 -52.19 13.58
CA LEU A 737 25.59 -51.80 13.88
C LEU A 737 25.22 -50.45 13.26
N ILE A 738 26.15 -49.49 13.17
CA ILE A 738 25.95 -48.19 12.53
C ILE A 738 25.86 -48.33 11.00
N GLY A 739 26.73 -49.17 10.42
CA GLY A 739 26.86 -49.34 8.98
C GLY A 739 27.52 -48.14 8.28
N SER A 740 27.74 -48.25 6.96
CA SER A 740 28.38 -47.17 6.19
C SER A 740 27.52 -45.90 6.21
N ALA A 741 28.06 -44.83 6.79
CA ALA A 741 27.40 -43.54 6.98
C ALA A 741 26.07 -43.60 7.75
N GLY A 742 25.89 -44.56 8.68
CA GLY A 742 24.69 -44.65 9.51
C GLY A 742 23.48 -45.30 8.83
N LYS A 743 23.61 -45.79 7.58
CA LYS A 743 22.50 -46.34 6.79
C LYS A 743 21.78 -47.52 7.45
N TYR A 744 22.48 -48.34 8.24
CA TYR A 744 21.86 -49.50 8.88
C TYR A 744 21.04 -49.08 10.10
N VAL A 745 21.55 -48.10 10.86
CA VAL A 745 20.82 -47.48 11.98
C VAL A 745 19.60 -46.74 11.49
N SER A 746 19.73 -45.87 10.49
CA SER A 746 18.56 -45.14 9.97
C SER A 746 17.48 -46.10 9.45
N ARG A 747 17.85 -47.22 8.82
CA ARG A 747 16.86 -48.26 8.44
C ARG A 747 16.20 -48.94 9.63
N LEU A 748 16.92 -49.17 10.72
CA LEU A 748 16.37 -49.76 11.95
C LEU A 748 15.45 -48.77 12.66
N GLU A 749 15.86 -47.51 12.73
CA GLU A 749 15.07 -46.40 13.25
C GLU A 749 13.78 -46.22 12.45
N ASP A 750 13.87 -46.16 11.11
CA ASP A 750 12.72 -46.01 10.22
C ASP A 750 11.79 -47.23 10.27
N LYS A 751 12.34 -48.45 10.37
CA LYS A 751 11.55 -49.70 10.32
C LYS A 751 10.79 -49.97 11.62
N TYR A 752 11.36 -49.58 12.76
CA TYR A 752 10.76 -49.86 14.07
C TYR A 752 10.27 -48.59 14.80
N GLY A 753 10.43 -47.41 14.20
CA GLY A 753 10.00 -46.14 14.81
C GLY A 753 10.76 -45.78 16.09
N VAL A 754 11.98 -46.30 16.25
CA VAL A 754 12.83 -46.07 17.43
C VAL A 754 13.94 -45.09 17.09
N LYS A 755 14.49 -44.41 18.09
CA LYS A 755 15.68 -43.55 17.92
C LYS A 755 16.87 -44.19 18.62
N ILE A 756 17.91 -44.53 17.87
CA ILE A 756 19.06 -45.30 18.34
C ILE A 756 20.27 -44.37 18.43
N ASN A 757 20.62 -43.98 19.66
CA ASN A 757 21.77 -43.12 19.92
C ASN A 757 23.00 -43.94 20.36
N PHE A 758 24.11 -43.84 19.61
CA PHE A 758 25.38 -44.47 19.99
C PHE A 758 26.21 -43.47 20.80
N GLY A 759 26.47 -43.78 22.08
CA GLY A 759 27.33 -42.97 22.92
C GLY A 759 28.78 -43.03 22.45
N GLY A 760 29.32 -41.90 21.98
CA GLY A 760 30.74 -41.77 21.63
C GLY A 760 31.67 -41.79 22.85
N GLU A 761 32.93 -42.19 22.63
CA GLU A 761 33.98 -42.32 23.65
C GLU A 761 34.49 -40.97 24.22
N ASP A 762 33.75 -39.86 24.03
CA ASP A 762 34.01 -38.55 24.65
C ASP A 762 32.99 -38.18 25.76
N SER A 763 32.22 -39.16 26.24
CA SER A 763 31.27 -38.97 27.36
C SER A 763 31.87 -39.24 28.76
N ARG A 764 33.19 -39.08 28.93
CA ARG A 764 33.88 -39.15 30.25
C ARG A 764 34.26 -37.76 30.80
N GLY A 765 33.34 -36.80 30.74
CA GLY A 765 33.63 -35.42 31.14
C GLY A 765 32.44 -34.57 31.56
N ARG A 766 31.39 -35.13 32.16
CA ARG A 766 30.49 -34.36 33.03
C ARG A 766 29.89 -35.29 34.07
N GLY A 767 30.50 -35.26 35.25
CA GLY A 767 30.17 -36.14 36.36
C GLY A 767 28.73 -35.93 36.83
N GLN A 768 28.01 -37.05 36.93
CA GLN A 768 27.01 -37.21 37.97
C GLN A 768 27.39 -38.49 38.73
N ALA A 769 28.34 -38.33 39.66
CA ALA A 769 28.54 -39.27 40.74
C ALA A 769 27.63 -38.83 41.89
N GLY A 770 26.66 -39.68 42.22
CA GLY A 770 25.68 -39.49 43.28
C GLY A 770 24.77 -40.72 43.33
N ASN A 771 25.36 -41.84 43.77
CA ASN A 771 24.71 -43.12 44.05
C ASN A 771 23.82 -42.98 45.31
N LEU A 772 22.67 -43.66 45.33
CA LEU A 772 21.80 -43.90 46.51
C LEU A 772 21.18 -42.66 47.20
#